data_AF-A0A7C5N512-F1
#
_entry.id   AF-A0A7C5N512-F1
#
_cell.length_a   1.000
_cell.length_b   1.000
_cell.length_c   1.000
_cell.angle_alpha   90.00
_cell.angle_beta   90.00
_cell.angle_gamma   90.00
#
_symmetry.space_group_name_H-M   'P 1'
#
loop_
_entity.id
_entity.type
_entity.pdbx_description
1 polymer ?
#
loop_
_entity_poly.entity_id
_entity_poly.type
_entity_poly.pdbx_seq_one_letter_code
_entity_poly.pdbx_strand_id
1 'polypeptide(L)'
;MGWRKTIRTLRRGYENAAEMVRLGRLTDPHRTPFDVEHADRIYSLRRYHGIERAEVGDGASPVLLIPPLMVTSEIYDMAPDVSSTSYLLGQGLDVWVVDFGAPERIEGGMSRTLDDHVRAVSEAVDFVADASGQDVHIAGYSQGGMFCYQAAAYRRSARIASIITFGSPVDIYRNLPIHVSEKVAEKVFGGLRQLIERPLTELDGLPGFLTSFGFKMVSPKKEAEQVLDFVAKLHDRQALEKRESRRRFLGGEGFVAWPGPALRTFVDEYIVANRMASGGFVIDGRSVSLADLTCPILYFVGLRDDIARPASVRAIKSCAFNAETHEVGVRAGHLGLVVGSRSLAEVWPTVVSWVGWVDRGEELPARIRADQPSPIDDVDDEAFDELDLDLEDFYDFASDSVQDIFARLSRAGNDITDAIDALRWQLPRLTRLRKIHADTLISSGLALAEQAEKIPDATFFLWRGRAFSYADADRRVNAIVRGLLECGVMPGQRVGVLMRPRPTYLSIVTAVNRLGAVAVLLSPEMAELGLERALSVGEVEHLVADPDNAARAREVFDGPVLALGGPYGKERSIPEGVRDMEAIDVARTPPPAWYTPNPGRAADDALVLFTAGRAEEPRAARITNRRWAFSALGAAAGCTLTPNDTVYCVLPLHHAAGILVAVGGALIGGSRLALAPGFSPTHFWGEVRRYGATVVFYAGEMCRQLVDAPNSP
;
A
#
# COMPACT_ATOMS: atom_id res chain seq x y z
N MET A 1 4.14 -66.42 16.40
CA MET A 1 4.02 -65.72 15.10
C MET A 1 4.29 -64.20 15.17
N GLY A 2 4.17 -63.54 16.34
CA GLY A 2 4.34 -62.07 16.47
C GLY A 2 5.77 -61.52 16.34
N TRP A 3 6.78 -62.22 16.84
CA TRP A 3 8.17 -61.72 16.88
C TRP A 3 8.80 -61.48 15.49
N ARG A 4 8.46 -62.32 14.50
CA ARG A 4 8.92 -62.15 13.10
C ARG A 4 8.29 -60.94 12.41
N LYS A 5 7.10 -60.49 12.86
CA LYS A 5 6.42 -59.30 12.33
C LYS A 5 7.09 -58.03 12.86
N THR A 6 7.36 -57.99 14.17
CA THR A 6 8.06 -56.86 14.83
C THR A 6 9.48 -56.63 14.29
N ILE A 7 10.24 -57.70 14.03
CA ILE A 7 11.59 -57.60 13.45
C ILE A 7 11.55 -57.09 11.99
N ARG A 8 10.54 -57.50 11.19
CA ARG A 8 10.35 -56.96 9.83
C ARG A 8 9.96 -55.49 9.83
N THR A 9 9.11 -55.07 10.76
CA THR A 9 8.69 -53.67 10.94
C THR A 9 9.88 -52.77 11.32
N LEU A 10 10.71 -53.22 12.26
CA LEU A 10 11.92 -52.49 12.68
C LEU A 10 12.98 -52.42 11.57
N ARG A 11 13.17 -53.50 10.82
CA ARG A 11 14.09 -53.54 9.68
C ARG A 11 13.65 -52.61 8.54
N ARG A 12 12.35 -52.59 8.21
CA ARG A 12 11.80 -51.64 7.22
C ARG A 12 11.93 -50.19 7.67
N GLY A 13 11.70 -49.92 8.96
CA GLY A 13 11.93 -48.60 9.55
C GLY A 13 13.39 -48.15 9.44
N TYR A 14 14.34 -49.06 9.67
CA TYR A 14 15.77 -48.78 9.53
C TYR A 14 16.20 -48.60 8.06
N GLU A 15 15.70 -49.43 7.13
CA GLU A 15 15.99 -49.32 5.70
C GLU A 15 15.46 -47.99 5.12
N ASN A 16 14.22 -47.59 5.45
CA ASN A 16 13.66 -46.30 5.05
C ASN A 16 14.42 -45.11 5.67
N ALA A 17 14.83 -45.20 6.94
CA ALA A 17 15.62 -44.16 7.60
C ALA A 17 17.03 -44.03 7.01
N ALA A 18 17.68 -45.14 6.68
CA ALA A 18 19.01 -45.15 6.06
C ALA A 18 18.97 -44.64 4.61
N GLU A 19 17.93 -44.96 3.84
CA GLU A 19 17.69 -44.44 2.49
C GLU A 19 17.47 -42.91 2.53
N MET A 20 16.67 -42.42 3.49
CA MET A 20 16.49 -40.98 3.72
C MET A 20 17.77 -40.25 4.14
N VAL A 21 18.59 -40.83 5.03
CA VAL A 21 19.88 -40.25 5.45
C VAL A 21 20.87 -40.19 4.28
N ARG A 22 20.79 -41.13 3.34
CA ARG A 22 21.72 -41.24 2.21
C ARG A 22 21.32 -40.40 1.00
N LEU A 23 20.02 -40.33 0.68
CA LEU A 23 19.50 -39.70 -0.55
C LEU A 23 18.74 -38.40 -0.30
N GLY A 24 18.41 -38.08 0.95
CA GLY A 24 17.55 -36.94 1.31
C GLY A 24 16.08 -37.07 0.87
N ARG A 25 15.71 -38.16 0.19
CA ARG A 25 14.36 -38.44 -0.34
C ARG A 25 14.09 -39.94 -0.54
N LEU A 26 12.82 -40.35 -0.50
CA LEU A 26 12.31 -41.69 -0.81
C LEU A 26 11.67 -41.75 -2.21
N THR A 27 11.20 -40.62 -2.74
CA THR A 27 10.58 -40.47 -4.08
C THR A 27 11.16 -39.30 -4.87
N ASP A 28 11.12 -39.38 -6.20
CA ASP A 28 11.46 -38.27 -7.09
C ASP A 28 10.40 -37.16 -7.02
N PRO A 29 10.77 -35.88 -7.17
CA PRO A 29 9.82 -34.76 -7.14
C PRO A 29 8.75 -34.94 -8.21
N HIS A 30 7.47 -34.92 -7.81
CA HIS A 30 6.38 -34.89 -8.76
C HIS A 30 6.36 -33.55 -9.49
N ARG A 31 6.16 -33.59 -10.80
CA ARG A 31 5.89 -32.43 -11.64
C ARG A 31 4.89 -32.83 -12.71
N THR A 32 3.75 -32.16 -12.72
CA THR A 32 2.86 -32.18 -13.88
C THR A 32 3.63 -31.57 -15.07
N PRO A 33 3.61 -32.18 -16.27
CA PRO A 33 4.31 -31.64 -17.43
C PRO A 33 3.88 -30.20 -17.74
N PHE A 34 4.86 -29.34 -18.06
CA PHE A 34 4.63 -27.95 -18.44
C PHE A 34 5.70 -27.46 -19.41
N ASP A 35 5.33 -26.49 -20.24
CA ASP A 35 6.23 -25.70 -21.07
C ASP A 35 6.42 -24.31 -20.42
N VAL A 36 7.62 -23.73 -20.56
CA VAL A 36 7.87 -22.34 -20.13
C VAL A 36 7.70 -21.44 -21.34
N GLU A 37 6.55 -20.79 -21.42
CA GLU A 37 6.15 -19.96 -22.57
C GLU A 37 6.79 -18.56 -22.53
N HIS A 38 7.12 -18.09 -21.33
CA HIS A 38 7.83 -16.84 -21.12
C HIS A 38 8.77 -16.95 -19.92
N ALA A 39 9.93 -16.31 -19.99
CA ALA A 39 10.83 -16.20 -18.86
C ALA A 39 11.66 -14.92 -18.96
N ASP A 40 11.75 -14.20 -17.86
CA ASP A 40 12.60 -13.03 -17.71
C ASP A 40 13.32 -13.03 -16.35
N ARG A 41 13.91 -11.89 -15.99
CA ARG A 41 14.64 -11.74 -14.72
C ARG A 41 13.74 -11.65 -13.49
N ILE A 42 12.43 -11.48 -13.62
CA ILE A 42 11.47 -11.31 -12.53
C ILE A 42 10.65 -12.60 -12.33
N TYR A 43 10.16 -13.19 -13.42
CA TYR A 43 9.30 -14.38 -13.38
C TYR A 43 9.47 -15.27 -14.62
N SER A 44 8.98 -16.50 -14.50
CA SER A 44 8.69 -17.37 -15.62
C SER A 44 7.21 -17.73 -15.63
N LEU A 45 6.66 -17.95 -16.81
CA LEU A 45 5.27 -18.30 -17.05
C LEU A 45 5.21 -19.74 -17.55
N ARG A 46 4.65 -20.62 -16.72
CA ARG A 46 4.53 -22.05 -17.01
C ARG A 46 3.13 -22.35 -17.52
N ARG A 47 3.01 -23.02 -18.67
CA ARG A 47 1.75 -23.57 -19.19
C ARG A 47 1.75 -25.09 -19.04
N TYR A 48 0.80 -25.62 -18.29
CA TYR A 48 0.76 -27.05 -17.99
C TYR A 48 0.01 -27.84 -19.07
N HIS A 49 0.40 -29.11 -19.27
CA HIS A 49 -0.22 -30.01 -20.24
C HIS A 49 -0.28 -31.47 -19.74
N GLY A 50 -1.16 -32.28 -20.34
CA GLY A 50 -1.29 -33.71 -20.04
C GLY A 50 -0.09 -34.56 -20.50
N ILE A 51 -0.03 -35.82 -20.03
CA ILE A 51 1.04 -36.79 -20.38
C ILE A 51 1.03 -37.12 -21.89
N GLU A 52 -0.15 -37.18 -22.49
CA GLU A 52 -0.32 -37.01 -23.92
C GLU A 52 -0.62 -35.53 -24.15
N ARG A 53 0.05 -34.87 -25.11
CA ARG A 53 -0.33 -33.53 -25.61
C ARG A 53 -1.73 -33.63 -26.26
N ALA A 54 -2.75 -33.90 -25.47
CA ALA A 54 -4.12 -33.57 -25.84
C ALA A 54 -4.12 -32.05 -25.95
N GLU A 55 -4.36 -31.55 -27.16
CA GLU A 55 -4.58 -30.13 -27.39
C GLU A 55 -5.66 -29.70 -26.40
N VAL A 56 -5.31 -28.78 -25.50
CA VAL A 56 -6.31 -28.07 -24.70
C VAL A 56 -7.34 -27.59 -25.71
N GLY A 57 -8.59 -28.05 -25.58
CA GLY A 57 -9.59 -27.85 -26.63
C GLY A 57 -9.69 -26.38 -27.01
N ASP A 58 -9.80 -26.09 -28.31
CA ASP A 58 -10.02 -24.73 -28.81
C ASP A 58 -11.12 -24.04 -27.98
N GLY A 59 -10.76 -22.96 -27.27
CA GLY A 59 -11.68 -22.18 -26.43
C GLY A 59 -11.73 -22.54 -24.94
N ALA A 60 -10.81 -23.35 -24.40
CA ALA A 60 -10.70 -23.57 -22.95
C ALA A 60 -10.37 -22.29 -22.17
N SER A 61 -11.09 -22.07 -21.08
CA SER A 61 -10.95 -20.89 -20.21
C SER A 61 -9.56 -20.82 -19.56
N PRO A 62 -8.80 -19.72 -19.74
CA PRO A 62 -7.47 -19.56 -19.15
C PRO A 62 -7.53 -19.22 -17.66
N VAL A 63 -6.86 -20.02 -16.85
CA VAL A 63 -6.67 -19.79 -15.41
C VAL A 63 -5.19 -19.60 -15.11
N LEU A 64 -4.83 -18.41 -14.61
CA LEU A 64 -3.48 -18.07 -14.17
C LEU A 64 -3.38 -18.18 -12.65
N LEU A 65 -2.55 -19.09 -12.15
CA LEU A 65 -2.28 -19.28 -10.73
C LEU A 65 -1.08 -18.43 -10.29
N ILE A 66 -1.23 -17.68 -9.20
CA ILE A 66 -0.22 -16.76 -8.66
C ILE A 66 0.19 -17.21 -7.24
N PRO A 67 1.46 -17.59 -7.00
CA PRO A 67 1.94 -17.99 -5.68
C PRO A 67 2.32 -16.79 -4.80
N PRO A 68 2.45 -16.98 -3.47
CA PRO A 68 3.15 -16.04 -2.57
C PRO A 68 4.63 -15.86 -2.94
N LEU A 69 5.26 -14.75 -2.55
CA LEU A 69 6.71 -14.55 -2.80
C LEU A 69 7.61 -15.50 -2.01
N MET A 70 7.20 -15.85 -0.80
CA MET A 70 8.00 -16.68 0.10
C MET A 70 7.89 -18.17 -0.22
N VAL A 71 7.02 -18.55 -1.15
CA VAL A 71 6.63 -19.93 -1.40
C VAL A 71 6.83 -20.25 -2.88
N THR A 72 7.44 -21.39 -3.17
CA THR A 72 7.62 -21.84 -4.55
C THR A 72 6.28 -22.08 -5.25
N SER A 73 6.26 -21.90 -6.58
CA SER A 73 5.11 -22.23 -7.45
C SER A 73 4.62 -23.68 -7.32
N GLU A 74 5.49 -24.57 -6.82
CA GLU A 74 5.18 -25.98 -6.53
C GLU A 74 4.05 -26.15 -5.48
N ILE A 75 3.64 -25.09 -4.78
CA ILE A 75 2.46 -25.10 -3.89
C ILE A 75 1.20 -25.63 -4.59
N TYR A 76 1.08 -25.41 -5.90
CA TYR A 76 -0.04 -25.83 -6.73
C TYR A 76 0.12 -27.26 -7.29
N ASP A 77 1.30 -27.87 -7.15
CA ASP A 77 1.67 -29.14 -7.81
C ASP A 77 2.57 -30.04 -6.94
N MET A 78 2.33 -30.08 -5.62
CA MET A 78 3.25 -30.75 -4.68
C MET A 78 3.31 -32.28 -4.82
N ALA A 79 2.19 -32.93 -5.15
CA ALA A 79 2.09 -34.38 -5.30
C ALA A 79 0.87 -34.74 -6.16
N PRO A 80 0.88 -35.91 -6.84
CA PRO A 80 -0.17 -36.26 -7.81
C PRO A 80 -1.58 -36.25 -7.22
N ASP A 81 -1.72 -36.64 -5.95
CA ASP A 81 -3.00 -36.78 -5.25
C ASP A 81 -3.52 -35.48 -4.63
N VAL A 82 -2.77 -34.39 -4.72
CA VAL A 82 -3.13 -33.06 -4.21
C VAL A 82 -2.77 -31.93 -5.19
N SER A 83 -2.41 -32.27 -6.44
CA SER A 83 -2.02 -31.32 -7.47
C SER A 83 -3.25 -30.60 -8.02
N SER A 84 -3.30 -29.29 -7.78
CA SER A 84 -4.35 -28.43 -8.31
C SER A 84 -4.19 -28.19 -9.81
N THR A 85 -2.95 -28.15 -10.32
CA THR A 85 -2.69 -28.02 -11.75
C THR A 85 -3.20 -29.23 -12.52
N SER A 86 -2.83 -30.44 -12.08
CA SER A 86 -3.35 -31.69 -12.65
C SER A 86 -4.88 -31.78 -12.56
N TYR A 87 -5.47 -31.36 -11.45
CA TYR A 87 -6.92 -31.37 -11.28
C TYR A 87 -7.62 -30.44 -12.28
N LEU A 88 -7.21 -29.17 -12.36
CA LEU A 88 -7.85 -28.17 -13.23
C LEU A 88 -7.67 -28.53 -14.72
N LEU A 89 -6.49 -29.04 -15.12
CA LEU A 89 -6.27 -29.58 -16.47
C LEU A 89 -7.23 -30.73 -16.77
N GLY A 90 -7.40 -31.66 -15.82
CA GLY A 90 -8.34 -32.77 -15.96
C GLY A 90 -9.81 -32.35 -16.04
N GLN A 91 -10.14 -31.09 -15.69
CA GLN A 91 -11.46 -30.49 -15.86
C GLN A 91 -11.60 -29.67 -17.15
N GLY A 92 -10.56 -29.66 -18.00
CA GLY A 92 -10.60 -29.00 -19.31
C GLY A 92 -10.29 -27.50 -19.29
N LEU A 93 -9.64 -27.00 -18.24
CA LEU A 93 -9.18 -25.61 -18.16
C LEU A 93 -7.76 -25.44 -18.72
N ASP A 94 -7.45 -24.27 -19.26
CA ASP A 94 -6.09 -23.91 -19.69
C ASP A 94 -5.30 -23.35 -18.50
N VAL A 95 -4.37 -24.14 -17.95
CA VAL A 95 -3.74 -23.85 -16.66
C VAL A 95 -2.35 -23.26 -16.82
N TRP A 96 -2.20 -22.05 -16.30
CA TRP A 96 -0.97 -21.27 -16.29
C TRP A 96 -0.52 -20.97 -14.87
N VAL A 97 0.78 -20.86 -14.64
CA VAL A 97 1.35 -20.51 -13.32
C VAL A 97 2.45 -19.49 -13.46
N VAL A 98 2.35 -18.41 -12.68
CA VAL A 98 3.46 -17.48 -12.48
C VAL A 98 4.47 -18.11 -11.52
N ASP A 99 5.73 -18.17 -11.93
CA ASP A 99 6.82 -18.62 -11.09
C ASP A 99 7.87 -17.52 -10.92
N PHE A 100 7.87 -16.87 -9.75
CA PHE A 100 8.84 -15.83 -9.40
C PHE A 100 10.26 -16.38 -9.20
N GLY A 101 10.42 -17.70 -9.14
CA GLY A 101 11.69 -18.37 -8.92
C GLY A 101 12.26 -18.14 -7.52
N ALA A 102 13.55 -18.43 -7.37
CA ALA A 102 14.30 -18.20 -6.13
C ALA A 102 15.18 -16.96 -6.31
N PRO A 103 14.81 -15.79 -5.76
CA PRO A 103 15.52 -14.54 -6.03
C PRO A 103 16.98 -14.57 -5.55
N GLU A 104 17.32 -15.36 -4.54
CA GLU A 104 18.69 -15.56 -4.08
C GLU A 104 19.59 -16.31 -5.08
N ARG A 105 19.00 -16.95 -6.10
CA ARG A 105 19.71 -17.70 -7.14
C ARG A 105 19.75 -16.97 -8.48
N ILE A 106 19.14 -15.78 -8.55
CA ILE A 106 18.99 -15.00 -9.78
C ILE A 106 19.75 -13.70 -9.60
N GLU A 107 20.61 -13.35 -10.55
CA GLU A 107 21.36 -12.09 -10.52
C GLU A 107 20.40 -10.90 -10.44
N GLY A 108 20.59 -10.02 -9.45
CA GLY A 108 19.68 -8.91 -9.17
C GLY A 108 18.34 -9.31 -8.53
N GLY A 109 18.07 -10.60 -8.29
CA GLY A 109 16.81 -11.08 -7.74
C GLY A 109 16.47 -10.54 -6.35
N MET A 110 17.47 -10.33 -5.50
CA MET A 110 17.30 -9.74 -4.16
C MET A 110 16.97 -8.24 -4.17
N SER A 111 17.16 -7.57 -5.32
CA SER A 111 16.85 -6.14 -5.51
C SER A 111 15.44 -5.88 -6.05
N ARG A 112 14.67 -6.94 -6.33
CA ARG A 112 13.30 -6.81 -6.85
C ARG A 112 12.40 -6.09 -5.84
N THR A 113 11.57 -5.20 -6.35
CA THR A 113 10.57 -4.44 -5.61
C THR A 113 9.23 -5.17 -5.61
N LEU A 114 8.29 -4.76 -4.75
CA LEU A 114 6.94 -5.34 -4.79
C LEU A 114 6.23 -4.99 -6.11
N ASP A 115 6.46 -3.78 -6.63
CA ASP A 115 5.97 -3.30 -7.92
C ASP A 115 6.40 -4.20 -9.08
N ASP A 116 7.65 -4.69 -9.08
CA ASP A 116 8.13 -5.63 -10.10
C ASP A 116 7.28 -6.90 -10.16
N HIS A 117 6.87 -7.41 -9.00
CA HIS A 117 6.05 -8.62 -8.92
C HIS A 117 4.60 -8.37 -9.32
N VAL A 118 4.04 -7.19 -9.00
CA VAL A 118 2.71 -6.81 -9.51
C VAL A 118 2.74 -6.63 -11.03
N ARG A 119 3.78 -5.99 -11.56
CA ARG A 119 3.97 -5.84 -13.01
C ARG A 119 4.13 -7.19 -13.71
N ALA A 120 4.90 -8.11 -13.12
CA ALA A 120 5.02 -9.48 -13.63
C ALA A 120 3.65 -10.18 -13.74
N VAL A 121 2.78 -10.07 -12.73
CA VAL A 121 1.41 -10.62 -12.81
C VAL A 121 0.59 -9.91 -13.88
N SER A 122 0.70 -8.58 -13.98
CA SER A 122 0.02 -7.80 -15.01
C SER A 122 0.45 -8.20 -16.43
N GLU A 123 1.75 -8.36 -16.66
CA GLU A 123 2.31 -8.79 -17.95
C GLU A 123 1.93 -10.24 -18.26
N ALA A 124 1.94 -11.12 -17.26
CA ALA A 124 1.47 -12.50 -17.41
C ALA A 124 0.00 -12.56 -17.86
N VAL A 125 -0.86 -11.67 -17.37
CA VAL A 125 -2.25 -11.56 -17.85
C VAL A 125 -2.29 -11.23 -19.34
N ASP A 126 -1.46 -10.30 -19.82
CA ASP A 126 -1.40 -9.98 -21.26
C ASP A 126 -0.91 -11.16 -22.08
N PHE A 127 0.17 -11.83 -21.66
CA PHE A 127 0.69 -13.03 -22.34
C PHE A 127 -0.35 -14.14 -22.45
N VAL A 128 -1.04 -14.44 -21.33
CA VAL A 128 -2.06 -15.49 -21.31
C VAL A 128 -3.26 -15.09 -22.15
N ALA A 129 -3.72 -13.84 -22.05
CA ALA A 129 -4.87 -13.36 -22.81
C ALA A 129 -4.60 -13.32 -24.33
N ASP A 130 -3.36 -13.01 -24.74
CA ASP A 130 -2.94 -13.05 -26.13
C ASP A 130 -2.80 -14.49 -26.65
N ALA A 131 -2.30 -15.40 -25.82
CA ALA A 131 -2.14 -16.81 -26.18
C ALA A 131 -3.49 -17.55 -26.27
N SER A 132 -4.46 -17.21 -25.41
CA SER A 132 -5.78 -17.84 -25.38
C SER A 132 -6.82 -17.13 -26.25
N GLY A 133 -6.62 -15.84 -26.55
CA GLY A 133 -7.62 -14.98 -27.18
C GLY A 133 -8.81 -14.64 -26.28
N GLN A 134 -8.70 -14.87 -24.96
CA GLN A 134 -9.77 -14.71 -23.97
C GLN A 134 -9.27 -13.87 -22.77
N ASP A 135 -10.21 -13.28 -22.02
CA ASP A 135 -9.89 -12.65 -20.74
C ASP A 135 -9.53 -13.72 -19.70
N VAL A 136 -8.67 -13.38 -18.73
CA VAL A 136 -8.01 -14.36 -17.86
C VAL A 136 -8.65 -14.44 -16.48
N HIS A 137 -8.89 -15.65 -15.97
CA HIS A 137 -9.18 -15.85 -14.55
C HIS A 137 -7.87 -15.88 -13.76
N ILE A 138 -7.70 -14.95 -12.83
CA ILE A 138 -6.50 -14.92 -11.98
C ILE A 138 -6.83 -15.50 -10.61
N ALA A 139 -6.04 -16.48 -10.16
CA ALA A 139 -6.27 -17.19 -8.91
C ALA A 139 -5.02 -17.18 -8.01
N GLY A 140 -5.15 -16.70 -6.78
CA GLY A 140 -3.99 -16.46 -5.92
C GLY A 140 -4.17 -16.95 -4.49
N TYR A 141 -3.15 -17.64 -3.98
CA TYR A 141 -3.10 -18.12 -2.60
C TYR A 141 -2.43 -17.12 -1.66
N SER A 142 -3.06 -16.77 -0.53
CA SER A 142 -2.45 -15.90 0.49
C SER A 142 -1.97 -14.58 -0.13
N GLN A 143 -0.68 -14.24 0.00
CA GLN A 143 -0.08 -13.09 -0.69
C GLN A 143 -0.24 -13.13 -2.22
N GLY A 144 -0.27 -14.32 -2.83
CA GLY A 144 -0.58 -14.49 -4.25
C GLY A 144 -1.94 -13.88 -4.64
N GLY A 145 -2.94 -13.98 -3.76
CA GLY A 145 -4.24 -13.32 -3.99
C GLY A 145 -4.21 -11.82 -3.72
N MET A 146 -3.30 -11.33 -2.85
CA MET A 146 -3.02 -9.89 -2.75
C MET A 146 -2.46 -9.36 -4.07
N PHE A 147 -1.57 -10.11 -4.74
CA PHE A 147 -1.10 -9.77 -6.09
C PHE A 147 -2.22 -9.78 -7.12
N CYS A 148 -3.17 -10.73 -7.04
CA CYS A 148 -4.35 -10.68 -7.91
C CYS A 148 -5.11 -9.36 -7.76
N TYR A 149 -5.39 -8.95 -6.52
CA TYR A 149 -6.07 -7.69 -6.24
C TYR A 149 -5.26 -6.48 -6.73
N GLN A 150 -3.96 -6.43 -6.47
CA GLN A 150 -3.08 -5.34 -6.86
C GLN A 150 -2.96 -5.22 -8.39
N ALA A 151 -2.72 -6.33 -9.09
CA ALA A 151 -2.61 -6.35 -10.54
C ALA A 151 -3.93 -5.98 -11.21
N ALA A 152 -5.06 -6.52 -10.71
CA ALA A 152 -6.38 -6.15 -11.20
C ALA A 152 -6.68 -4.66 -10.97
N ALA A 153 -6.37 -4.10 -9.80
CA ALA A 153 -6.56 -2.67 -9.54
C ALA A 153 -5.67 -1.81 -10.44
N TYR A 154 -4.40 -2.18 -10.62
CA TYR A 154 -3.46 -1.50 -11.53
C TYR A 154 -3.94 -1.48 -12.98
N ARG A 155 -4.59 -2.56 -13.42
CA ARG A 155 -5.17 -2.72 -14.76
C ARG A 155 -6.61 -2.22 -14.87
N ARG A 156 -7.26 -1.83 -13.76
CA ARG A 156 -8.72 -1.62 -13.67
C ARG A 156 -9.51 -2.81 -14.24
N SER A 157 -9.11 -4.02 -13.87
CA SER A 157 -9.65 -5.29 -14.35
C SER A 157 -9.54 -5.54 -15.87
N ALA A 158 -8.76 -4.74 -16.61
CA ALA A 158 -8.60 -4.97 -18.05
C ALA A 158 -7.99 -6.35 -18.35
N ARG A 159 -8.67 -7.08 -19.24
CA ARG A 159 -8.36 -8.46 -19.66
C ARG A 159 -8.42 -9.51 -18.54
N ILE A 160 -9.18 -9.24 -17.49
CA ILE A 160 -9.37 -10.15 -16.36
C ILE A 160 -10.84 -10.52 -16.28
N ALA A 161 -11.15 -11.80 -16.49
CA ALA A 161 -12.51 -12.33 -16.45
C ALA A 161 -13.03 -12.38 -15.01
N SER A 162 -12.22 -12.86 -14.06
CA SER A 162 -12.55 -12.84 -12.63
C SER A 162 -11.32 -12.98 -11.74
N ILE A 163 -11.47 -12.59 -10.48
CA ILE A 163 -10.46 -12.81 -9.42
C ILE A 163 -10.89 -13.96 -8.52
N ILE A 164 -9.98 -14.87 -8.21
CA ILE A 164 -10.18 -15.98 -7.27
C ILE A 164 -9.10 -15.92 -6.18
N THR A 165 -9.46 -15.89 -4.90
CA THR A 165 -8.47 -15.85 -3.82
C THR A 165 -8.66 -16.91 -2.75
N PHE A 166 -7.56 -17.38 -2.18
CA PHE A 166 -7.56 -18.42 -1.15
C PHE A 166 -6.89 -17.90 0.13
N GLY A 167 -7.69 -17.49 1.12
CA GLY A 167 -7.16 -17.01 2.40
C GLY A 167 -6.28 -15.76 2.24
N SER A 168 -6.66 -14.84 1.35
CA SER A 168 -5.89 -13.63 1.06
C SER A 168 -6.38 -12.46 1.90
N PRO A 169 -5.57 -11.98 2.87
CA PRO A 169 -5.99 -10.91 3.78
C PRO A 169 -6.08 -9.57 3.05
N VAL A 170 -7.08 -8.76 3.41
CA VAL A 170 -7.27 -7.39 2.91
C VAL A 170 -7.08 -6.37 4.03
N ASP A 171 -7.64 -6.63 5.22
CA ASP A 171 -7.49 -5.78 6.40
C ASP A 171 -6.60 -6.48 7.43
N ILE A 172 -5.33 -6.07 7.51
CA ILE A 172 -4.33 -6.70 8.38
C ILE A 172 -4.64 -6.43 9.87
N TYR A 173 -5.29 -5.31 10.20
CA TYR A 173 -5.60 -4.99 11.59
C TYR A 173 -6.64 -5.95 12.17
N ARG A 174 -7.57 -6.44 11.35
CA ARG A 174 -8.52 -7.51 11.73
C ARG A 174 -7.90 -8.90 11.87
N ASN A 175 -6.60 -9.04 11.59
CA ASN A 175 -5.88 -10.30 11.71
C ASN A 175 -5.29 -10.52 13.13
N LEU A 176 -5.36 -9.51 14.01
CA LEU A 176 -4.81 -9.58 15.36
C LEU A 176 -5.71 -10.37 16.34
N PRO A 177 -5.15 -11.14 17.30
CA PRO A 177 -5.89 -11.94 18.28
C PRO A 177 -6.72 -11.16 19.29
N ILE A 178 -6.52 -9.86 19.40
CA ILE A 178 -7.22 -8.98 20.32
C ILE A 178 -8.06 -8.03 19.47
N HIS A 179 -9.26 -7.66 19.92
CA HIS A 179 -10.03 -6.52 19.37
C HIS A 179 -9.29 -5.22 19.73
N VAL A 180 -8.12 -5.03 19.13
CA VAL A 180 -7.34 -3.80 19.27
C VAL A 180 -7.89 -2.80 18.27
N SER A 181 -8.20 -1.60 18.75
CA SER A 181 -8.51 -0.47 17.87
C SER A 181 -7.39 -0.28 16.86
N GLU A 182 -7.69 0.20 15.64
CA GLU A 182 -6.72 0.36 14.54
C GLU A 182 -5.42 1.05 15.00
N LYS A 183 -5.55 2.00 15.95
CA LYS A 183 -4.44 2.76 16.54
C LYS A 183 -3.47 1.94 17.41
N VAL A 184 -3.92 0.84 18.05
CA VAL A 184 -3.02 -0.01 18.86
C VAL A 184 -2.26 -0.99 17.97
N ALA A 185 -2.88 -1.45 16.88
CA ALA A 185 -2.20 -2.23 15.84
C ALA A 185 -1.03 -1.42 15.26
N GLU A 186 -1.26 -0.15 14.91
CA GLU A 186 -0.22 0.78 14.44
C GLU A 186 0.97 0.93 15.39
N LYS A 187 0.76 0.81 16.71
CA LYS A 187 1.86 0.84 17.69
C LYS A 187 2.62 -0.45 17.83
N VAL A 188 1.94 -1.58 17.81
CA VAL A 188 2.61 -2.88 17.83
C VAL A 188 3.48 -3.01 16.58
N PHE A 189 2.95 -2.61 15.42
CA PHE A 189 3.69 -2.61 14.15
C PHE A 189 4.70 -1.47 14.03
N GLY A 190 4.44 -0.29 14.60
CA GLY A 190 5.40 0.82 14.66
C GLY A 190 6.55 0.60 15.65
N GLY A 191 6.34 -0.22 16.69
CA GLY A 191 7.37 -0.78 17.55
C GLY A 191 8.15 -1.90 16.86
N LEU A 192 7.47 -2.73 16.07
CA LEU A 192 8.11 -3.69 15.16
C LEU A 192 9.02 -2.96 14.18
N ARG A 193 8.56 -1.85 13.59
CA ARG A 193 9.34 -0.95 12.70
C ARG A 193 10.60 -0.42 13.39
N GLN A 194 10.57 -0.08 14.68
CA GLN A 194 11.78 0.33 15.42
C GLN A 194 12.74 -0.83 15.75
N LEU A 195 12.22 -2.04 15.98
CA LEU A 195 13.01 -3.27 16.11
C LEU A 195 13.62 -3.73 14.78
N ILE A 196 12.97 -3.36 13.67
CA ILE A 196 13.31 -3.65 12.27
C ILE A 196 14.28 -2.59 11.70
N GLU A 197 14.16 -1.32 12.08
CA GLU A 197 15.01 -0.20 11.63
C GLU A 197 16.48 -0.27 12.14
N ARG A 198 16.83 -1.20 13.04
CA ARG A 198 18.22 -1.54 13.37
C ARG A 198 18.55 -2.99 12.98
N PRO A 199 19.39 -3.28 11.97
CA PRO A 199 19.63 -2.63 10.69
C PRO A 199 19.00 -3.45 9.54
N LEU A 200 17.76 -3.17 9.12
CA LEU A 200 17.21 -3.61 7.81
C LEU A 200 17.66 -2.73 6.64
N THR A 201 18.45 -1.69 6.92
CA THR A 201 19.21 -0.93 5.92
C THR A 201 20.46 -1.67 5.42
N GLU A 202 20.93 -2.70 6.12
CA GLU A 202 22.10 -3.54 5.75
C GLU A 202 21.73 -4.99 5.37
N LEU A 203 20.46 -5.37 5.47
CA LEU A 203 20.00 -6.71 5.12
C LEU A 203 19.52 -6.72 3.66
N ASP A 204 20.25 -7.42 2.79
CA ASP A 204 19.90 -7.64 1.37
C ASP A 204 18.58 -8.42 1.16
N GLY A 205 17.93 -8.87 2.24
CA GLY A 205 16.62 -9.54 2.27
C GLY A 205 16.51 -10.52 3.44
N LEU A 206 15.42 -11.29 3.51
CA LEU A 206 15.29 -12.42 4.45
C LEU A 206 15.70 -13.72 3.75
N PRO A 207 16.80 -14.40 4.15
CA PRO A 207 17.16 -15.72 3.66
C PRO A 207 16.04 -16.75 3.92
N GLY A 208 15.81 -17.68 2.98
CA GLY A 208 14.76 -18.71 3.06
C GLY A 208 14.81 -19.60 4.32
N PHE A 209 15.96 -19.70 4.99
CA PHE A 209 16.09 -20.38 6.28
C PHE A 209 15.39 -19.63 7.43
N LEU A 210 15.50 -18.30 7.51
CA LEU A 210 14.89 -17.49 8.59
C LEU A 210 13.37 -17.39 8.43
N THR A 211 12.87 -17.43 7.21
CA THR A 211 11.43 -17.46 6.91
C THR A 211 10.79 -18.79 7.31
N SER A 212 11.47 -19.91 7.05
CA SER A 212 11.03 -21.24 7.52
C SER A 212 11.02 -21.35 9.05
N PHE A 213 11.94 -20.67 9.75
CA PHE A 213 12.00 -20.61 11.22
C PHE A 213 10.85 -19.79 11.81
N GLY A 214 10.50 -18.66 11.18
CA GLY A 214 9.33 -17.85 11.57
C GLY A 214 8.00 -18.60 11.44
N PHE A 215 7.81 -19.39 10.37
CA PHE A 215 6.60 -20.20 10.17
C PHE A 215 6.47 -21.34 11.20
N LYS A 216 7.60 -21.94 11.60
CA LYS A 216 7.66 -22.99 12.64
C LYS A 216 7.28 -22.48 14.03
N MET A 217 7.66 -21.23 14.34
CA MET A 217 7.37 -20.59 15.63
C MET A 217 5.88 -20.25 15.85
N VAL A 218 5.05 -20.23 14.81
CA VAL A 218 3.62 -19.92 14.91
C VAL A 218 2.80 -21.10 15.47
N SER A 219 3.33 -22.34 15.48
CA SER A 219 2.64 -23.47 16.14
C SER A 219 3.59 -24.60 16.58
N PRO A 220 4.35 -24.43 17.67
CA PRO A 220 5.30 -25.44 18.16
C PRO A 220 4.64 -26.80 18.51
N LYS A 221 3.36 -26.79 18.90
CA LYS A 221 2.59 -28.01 19.20
C LYS A 221 2.36 -28.89 17.97
N LYS A 222 2.04 -28.30 16.81
CA LYS A 222 1.78 -29.04 15.56
C LYS A 222 3.05 -29.69 15.01
N GLU A 223 4.22 -29.10 15.24
CA GLU A 223 5.51 -29.66 14.78
C GLU A 223 5.90 -30.90 15.62
N ALA A 224 5.72 -30.84 16.94
CA ALA A 224 5.95 -31.99 17.82
C ALA A 224 5.01 -33.17 17.51
N GLU A 225 3.73 -32.90 17.23
CA GLU A 225 2.75 -33.92 16.82
C GLU A 225 3.13 -34.56 15.48
N GLN A 226 3.64 -33.78 14.52
CA GLN A 226 4.11 -34.31 13.21
C GLN A 226 5.37 -35.16 13.34
N VAL A 227 6.29 -34.80 14.24
CA VAL A 227 7.51 -35.58 14.51
C VAL A 227 7.17 -36.90 15.19
N LEU A 228 6.26 -36.91 16.16
CA LEU A 228 5.80 -38.12 16.85
C LEU A 228 5.03 -39.06 15.90
N ASP A 229 4.13 -38.53 15.07
CA ASP A 229 3.37 -39.32 14.07
C ASP A 229 4.28 -39.86 12.95
N PHE A 230 5.35 -39.14 12.60
CA PHE A 230 6.37 -39.59 11.65
C PHE A 230 7.18 -40.77 12.21
N VAL A 231 7.63 -40.70 13.47
CA VAL A 231 8.35 -41.81 14.13
C VAL A 231 7.46 -43.05 14.25
N ALA A 232 6.17 -42.87 14.53
CA ALA A 232 5.20 -43.96 14.60
C ALA A 232 5.00 -44.69 13.26
N LYS A 233 5.20 -44.01 12.12
CA LYS A 233 4.92 -44.51 10.75
C LYS A 233 6.15 -44.86 9.92
N LEU A 234 7.36 -44.83 10.49
CA LEU A 234 8.63 -45.19 9.82
C LEU A 234 8.60 -46.55 9.11
N HIS A 235 7.73 -47.46 9.54
CA HIS A 235 7.58 -48.81 9.02
C HIS A 235 6.64 -48.95 7.80
N ASP A 236 5.88 -47.90 7.46
CA ASP A 236 4.89 -47.88 6.38
C ASP A 236 5.36 -46.97 5.23
N ARG A 237 6.02 -47.59 4.24
CA ARG A 237 6.63 -46.88 3.10
C ARG A 237 5.59 -46.08 2.30
N GLN A 238 4.39 -46.62 2.04
CA GLN A 238 3.37 -45.92 1.26
C GLN A 238 2.81 -44.68 1.99
N ALA A 239 2.67 -44.75 3.32
CA ALA A 239 2.25 -43.60 4.12
C ALA A 239 3.34 -42.52 4.22
N LEU A 240 4.61 -42.92 4.20
CA LEU A 240 5.76 -42.02 4.15
C LEU A 240 5.89 -41.33 2.79
N GLU A 241 5.78 -42.07 1.70
CA GLU A 241 5.85 -41.55 0.32
C GLU A 241 4.77 -40.50 0.06
N LYS A 242 3.51 -40.75 0.47
CA LYS A 242 2.40 -39.77 0.35
C LYS A 242 2.59 -38.48 1.17
N ARG A 243 3.38 -38.53 2.23
CA ARG A 243 3.59 -37.39 3.15
C ARG A 243 4.94 -36.70 2.96
N GLU A 244 5.86 -37.36 2.27
CA GLU A 244 7.23 -36.89 2.05
C GLU A 244 7.25 -35.55 1.30
N SER A 245 6.53 -35.44 0.18
CA SER A 245 6.51 -34.23 -0.63
C SER A 245 6.00 -33.03 0.18
N ARG A 246 4.88 -33.21 0.90
CA ARG A 246 4.32 -32.19 1.79
C ARG A 246 5.27 -31.82 2.94
N ARG A 247 5.94 -32.80 3.55
CA ARG A 247 6.90 -32.56 4.64
C ARG A 247 8.16 -31.87 4.15
N ARG A 248 8.70 -32.21 2.99
CA ARG A 248 9.90 -31.58 2.42
C ARG A 248 9.64 -30.15 1.99
N PHE A 249 8.47 -29.92 1.37
CA PHE A 249 7.98 -28.59 1.06
C PHE A 249 7.91 -27.70 2.33
N LEU A 250 7.26 -28.20 3.39
CA LEU A 250 7.18 -27.51 4.68
C LEU A 250 8.50 -27.49 5.48
N GLY A 251 9.43 -28.39 5.14
CA GLY A 251 10.72 -28.58 5.79
C GLY A 251 11.82 -27.64 5.29
N GLY A 252 11.52 -26.80 4.28
CA GLY A 252 12.42 -25.76 3.76
C GLY A 252 12.53 -25.71 2.24
N GLU A 253 12.24 -26.80 1.52
CA GLU A 253 12.36 -26.84 0.04
C GLU A 253 11.28 -26.02 -0.67
N GLY A 254 10.15 -25.78 -0.01
CA GLY A 254 9.04 -24.98 -0.55
C GLY A 254 9.19 -23.48 -0.33
N PHE A 255 10.25 -23.01 0.36
CA PHE A 255 10.45 -21.61 0.71
C PHE A 255 11.63 -21.00 -0.03
N VAL A 256 11.48 -19.75 -0.46
CA VAL A 256 12.52 -18.96 -1.14
C VAL A 256 12.80 -17.67 -0.38
N ALA A 257 13.90 -16.99 -0.72
CA ALA A 257 14.23 -15.71 -0.08
C ALA A 257 13.21 -14.62 -0.47
N TRP A 258 13.04 -13.64 0.42
CA TRP A 258 12.24 -12.45 0.13
C TRP A 258 13.16 -11.27 -0.22
N PRO A 259 13.03 -10.67 -1.42
CA PRO A 259 13.80 -9.48 -1.78
C PRO A 259 13.61 -8.35 -0.77
N GLY A 260 14.71 -7.73 -0.33
CA GLY A 260 14.70 -6.69 0.70
C GLY A 260 13.77 -5.51 0.40
N PRO A 261 13.82 -4.90 -0.80
CA PRO A 261 12.92 -3.81 -1.19
C PRO A 261 11.45 -4.24 -1.17
N ALA A 262 11.11 -5.41 -1.71
CA ALA A 262 9.74 -5.92 -1.70
C ALA A 262 9.20 -6.17 -0.28
N LEU A 263 10.02 -6.71 0.62
CA LEU A 263 9.64 -6.91 2.02
C LEU A 263 9.40 -5.58 2.74
N ARG A 264 10.27 -4.58 2.51
CA ARG A 264 10.12 -3.25 3.13
C ARG A 264 8.82 -2.59 2.70
N THR A 265 8.55 -2.52 1.39
CA THR A 265 7.28 -2.00 0.86
C THR A 265 6.10 -2.78 1.41
N PHE A 266 6.20 -4.12 1.50
CA PHE A 266 5.13 -4.95 2.03
C PHE A 266 4.78 -4.57 3.48
N VAL A 267 5.80 -4.45 4.34
CA VAL A 267 5.62 -4.08 5.75
C VAL A 267 5.09 -2.65 5.87
N ASP A 268 5.71 -1.69 5.21
CA ASP A 268 5.34 -0.28 5.36
C ASP A 268 3.94 0.02 4.83
N GLU A 269 3.61 -0.44 3.62
CA GLU A 269 2.35 -0.07 2.96
C GLU A 269 1.18 -0.95 3.41
N TYR A 270 1.38 -2.25 3.61
CA TYR A 270 0.26 -3.17 3.83
C TYR A 270 0.14 -3.66 5.26
N ILE A 271 1.22 -3.77 6.02
CA ILE A 271 1.16 -4.15 7.44
C ILE A 271 0.99 -2.92 8.32
N VAL A 272 1.83 -1.90 8.14
CA VAL A 272 1.88 -0.71 9.00
C VAL A 272 0.85 0.34 8.60
N ALA A 273 0.59 0.53 7.30
CA ALA A 273 -0.37 1.53 6.82
C ALA A 273 -1.70 0.92 6.34
N ASN A 274 -1.84 -0.42 6.39
CA ASN A 274 -3.03 -1.17 6.03
C ASN A 274 -3.67 -0.75 4.68
N ARG A 275 -2.83 -0.39 3.69
CA ARG A 275 -3.29 0.26 2.46
C ARG A 275 -4.09 -0.64 1.53
N MET A 276 -4.04 -1.96 1.71
CA MET A 276 -4.97 -2.86 1.02
C MET A 276 -6.42 -2.49 1.36
N ALA A 277 -6.71 -2.26 2.64
CA ALA A 277 -8.05 -1.91 3.10
C ALA A 277 -8.34 -0.41 2.97
N SER A 278 -7.41 0.44 3.43
CA SER A 278 -7.61 1.90 3.44
C SER A 278 -7.53 2.54 2.05
N GLY A 279 -6.82 1.91 1.11
CA GLY A 279 -6.65 2.38 -0.26
C GLY A 279 -5.41 3.25 -0.47
N GLY A 280 -5.22 3.67 -1.71
CA GLY A 280 -4.11 4.55 -2.10
C GLY A 280 -2.74 3.89 -2.05
N PHE A 281 -2.60 2.58 -2.23
CA PHE A 281 -1.26 2.01 -2.43
C PHE A 281 -0.70 2.45 -3.79
N VAL A 282 0.62 2.52 -3.90
CA VAL A 282 1.31 3.02 -5.11
C VAL A 282 1.99 1.85 -5.82
N ILE A 283 1.78 1.77 -7.14
CA ILE A 283 2.40 0.76 -8.01
C ILE A 283 2.89 1.48 -9.26
N ASP A 284 4.20 1.45 -9.52
CA ASP A 284 4.85 2.10 -10.66
C ASP A 284 4.49 3.59 -10.77
N GLY A 285 4.53 4.27 -9.62
CA GLY A 285 4.16 5.68 -9.49
C GLY A 285 2.67 5.98 -9.73
N ARG A 286 1.81 4.96 -9.78
CA ARG A 286 0.34 5.11 -9.89
C ARG A 286 -0.34 4.77 -8.58
N SER A 287 -1.22 5.66 -8.12
CA SER A 287 -2.09 5.41 -6.97
C SER A 287 -3.29 4.56 -7.40
N VAL A 288 -3.48 3.46 -6.70
CA VAL A 288 -4.53 2.46 -6.95
C VAL A 288 -5.21 2.08 -5.64
N SER A 289 -6.45 1.59 -5.72
CA SER A 289 -7.13 0.99 -4.56
C SER A 289 -8.03 -0.17 -5.00
N LEU A 290 -8.56 -0.93 -4.04
CA LEU A 290 -9.50 -2.01 -4.34
C LEU A 290 -10.84 -1.50 -4.92
N ALA A 291 -11.11 -0.19 -4.83
CA ALA A 291 -12.24 0.43 -5.52
C ALA A 291 -12.04 0.49 -7.06
N ASP A 292 -10.82 0.30 -7.56
CA ASP A 292 -10.56 0.21 -9.01
C ASP A 292 -10.92 -1.18 -9.60
N LEU A 293 -11.32 -2.15 -8.77
CA LEU A 293 -11.76 -3.48 -9.20
C LEU A 293 -13.19 -3.45 -9.74
N THR A 294 -13.42 -4.05 -10.90
CA THR A 294 -14.74 -4.09 -11.56
C THR A 294 -15.19 -5.48 -12.02
N CYS A 295 -14.26 -6.43 -12.15
CA CYS A 295 -14.58 -7.82 -12.47
C CYS A 295 -15.12 -8.59 -11.25
N PRO A 296 -15.91 -9.67 -11.44
CA PRO A 296 -16.38 -10.53 -10.35
C PRO A 296 -15.24 -11.14 -9.51
N ILE A 297 -15.46 -11.30 -8.21
CA ILE A 297 -14.49 -11.80 -7.23
C ILE A 297 -15.07 -12.97 -6.46
N LEU A 298 -14.40 -14.13 -6.53
CA LEU A 298 -14.62 -15.27 -5.65
C LEU A 298 -13.51 -15.34 -4.60
N TYR A 299 -13.86 -15.37 -3.31
CA TYR A 299 -12.85 -15.49 -2.26
C TYR A 299 -13.20 -16.60 -1.25
N PHE A 300 -12.21 -17.44 -0.98
CA PHE A 300 -12.32 -18.55 -0.04
C PHE A 300 -11.79 -18.16 1.34
N VAL A 301 -12.58 -18.47 2.36
CA VAL A 301 -12.26 -18.17 3.76
C VAL A 301 -12.02 -19.46 4.53
N GLY A 302 -10.81 -19.63 5.06
CA GLY A 302 -10.49 -20.72 5.98
C GLY A 302 -11.09 -20.43 7.36
N LEU A 303 -12.14 -21.16 7.74
CA LEU A 303 -12.83 -20.94 9.02
C LEU A 303 -11.97 -21.26 10.25
N ARG A 304 -10.84 -21.96 10.07
CA ARG A 304 -9.84 -22.27 11.11
C ARG A 304 -8.45 -21.72 10.73
N ASP A 305 -8.42 -20.64 9.96
CA ASP A 305 -7.19 -19.99 9.54
C ASP A 305 -6.73 -18.96 10.59
N ASP A 306 -5.59 -19.25 11.21
CA ASP A 306 -4.96 -18.36 12.20
C ASP A 306 -3.97 -17.37 11.56
N ILE A 307 -3.59 -17.59 10.29
CA ILE A 307 -2.62 -16.78 9.53
C ILE A 307 -3.34 -15.66 8.78
N ALA A 308 -4.41 -16.00 8.06
CA ALA A 308 -5.29 -15.06 7.39
C ALA A 308 -6.70 -15.24 7.94
N ARG A 309 -6.95 -14.62 9.09
CA ARG A 309 -8.20 -14.79 9.83
C ARG A 309 -9.41 -14.38 8.98
N PRO A 310 -10.57 -15.03 9.17
CA PRO A 310 -11.79 -14.74 8.41
C PRO A 310 -12.15 -13.26 8.32
N ALA A 311 -12.01 -12.50 9.42
CA ALA A 311 -12.33 -11.08 9.44
C ALA A 311 -11.42 -10.24 8.52
N SER A 312 -10.14 -10.60 8.40
CA SER A 312 -9.17 -9.94 7.53
C SER A 312 -9.43 -10.19 6.06
N VAL A 313 -9.81 -11.44 5.70
CA VAL A 313 -10.14 -11.83 4.33
C VAL A 313 -11.47 -11.23 3.87
N ARG A 314 -12.50 -11.27 4.74
CA ARG A 314 -13.84 -10.74 4.45
C ARG A 314 -13.88 -9.23 4.22
N ALA A 315 -12.85 -8.49 4.63
CA ALA A 315 -12.76 -7.05 4.41
C ALA A 315 -12.78 -6.67 2.92
N ILE A 316 -12.49 -7.59 1.99
CA ILE A 316 -12.66 -7.36 0.54
C ILE A 316 -14.07 -6.83 0.19
N LYS A 317 -15.12 -7.31 0.86
CA LYS A 317 -16.51 -6.88 0.66
C LYS A 317 -16.69 -5.37 0.86
N SER A 318 -15.98 -4.78 1.82
CA SER A 318 -16.04 -3.36 2.14
C SER A 318 -14.96 -2.54 1.45
N CYS A 319 -14.21 -3.11 0.52
CA CYS A 319 -13.13 -2.41 -0.17
C CYS A 319 -13.32 -2.43 -1.70
N ALA A 320 -13.92 -3.49 -2.25
CA ALA A 320 -14.15 -3.67 -3.68
C ALA A 320 -15.61 -3.34 -4.09
N PHE A 321 -16.07 -2.12 -3.81
CA PHE A 321 -17.47 -1.70 -3.99
C PHE A 321 -18.00 -1.74 -5.43
N ASN A 322 -17.10 -1.65 -6.41
CA ASN A 322 -17.44 -1.67 -7.82
C ASN A 322 -17.40 -3.09 -8.43
N ALA A 323 -17.13 -4.11 -7.62
CA ALA A 323 -17.05 -5.50 -8.04
C ALA A 323 -18.09 -6.36 -7.31
N GLU A 324 -18.63 -7.37 -8.01
CA GLU A 324 -19.47 -8.39 -7.39
C GLU A 324 -18.59 -9.36 -6.59
N THR A 325 -18.84 -9.54 -5.29
CA THR A 325 -18.02 -10.39 -4.42
C THR A 325 -18.80 -11.59 -3.88
N HIS A 326 -18.22 -12.79 -3.97
CA HIS A 326 -18.81 -14.04 -3.47
C HIS A 326 -17.88 -14.75 -2.50
N GLU A 327 -18.44 -15.17 -1.36
CA GLU A 327 -17.71 -15.86 -0.30
C GLU A 327 -17.93 -17.36 -0.34
N VAL A 328 -16.87 -18.14 -0.10
CA VAL A 328 -17.00 -19.57 0.22
C VAL A 328 -16.21 -19.90 1.48
N GLY A 329 -16.92 -20.23 2.56
CA GLY A 329 -16.34 -20.69 3.81
C GLY A 329 -15.93 -22.16 3.73
N VAL A 330 -14.67 -22.46 4.09
CA VAL A 330 -14.13 -23.83 4.12
C VAL A 330 -13.63 -24.13 5.52
N ARG A 331 -14.05 -25.27 6.09
CA ARG A 331 -13.55 -25.74 7.40
C ARG A 331 -12.10 -26.27 7.27
N ALA A 332 -11.16 -25.39 6.96
CA ALA A 332 -9.74 -25.69 6.79
C ALA A 332 -8.90 -24.56 7.41
N GLY A 333 -7.62 -24.86 7.72
CA GLY A 333 -6.62 -23.84 8.01
C GLY A 333 -5.93 -23.35 6.73
N HIS A 334 -5.01 -22.38 6.83
CA HIS A 334 -4.43 -21.64 5.71
C HIS A 334 -4.02 -22.50 4.50
N LEU A 335 -3.13 -23.46 4.70
CA LEU A 335 -2.64 -24.35 3.64
C LEU A 335 -3.73 -25.30 3.09
N GLY A 336 -4.70 -25.65 3.94
CA GLY A 336 -5.78 -26.56 3.61
C GLY A 336 -6.78 -26.02 2.58
N LEU A 337 -6.73 -24.71 2.29
CA LEU A 337 -7.54 -24.08 1.24
C LEU A 337 -7.08 -24.48 -0.17
N VAL A 338 -5.77 -24.63 -0.36
CA VAL A 338 -5.18 -24.95 -1.67
C VAL A 338 -4.81 -26.42 -1.74
N VAL A 339 -4.34 -26.98 -0.62
CA VAL A 339 -3.71 -28.30 -0.57
C VAL A 339 -4.41 -29.21 0.42
N GLY A 340 -4.93 -30.33 -0.07
CA GLY A 340 -5.44 -31.43 0.72
C GLY A 340 -6.73 -32.02 0.17
N SER A 341 -7.23 -33.06 0.81
CA SER A 341 -8.45 -33.75 0.37
C SER A 341 -9.67 -32.82 0.34
N ARG A 342 -9.78 -31.87 1.28
CA ARG A 342 -10.85 -30.86 1.29
C ARG A 342 -10.74 -29.85 0.16
N SER A 343 -9.53 -29.43 -0.24
CA SER A 343 -9.41 -28.50 -1.36
C SER A 343 -9.84 -29.17 -2.68
N LEU A 344 -9.46 -30.42 -2.91
CA LEU A 344 -9.91 -31.20 -4.07
C LEU A 344 -11.41 -31.57 -4.04
N ALA A 345 -12.00 -31.73 -2.86
CA ALA A 345 -13.42 -32.06 -2.73
C ALA A 345 -14.34 -30.82 -2.78
N GLU A 346 -13.85 -29.64 -2.41
CA GLU A 346 -14.69 -28.47 -2.17
C GLU A 346 -14.23 -27.21 -2.91
N VAL A 347 -12.93 -26.90 -2.89
CA VAL A 347 -12.40 -25.62 -3.40
C VAL A 347 -12.26 -25.66 -4.92
N TRP A 348 -11.46 -26.58 -5.44
CA TRP A 348 -11.18 -26.67 -6.88
C TRP A 348 -12.42 -27.00 -7.73
N PRO A 349 -13.35 -27.88 -7.31
CA PRO A 349 -14.63 -28.05 -8.02
C PRO A 349 -15.43 -26.74 -8.08
N THR A 350 -15.42 -25.94 -7.00
CA THR A 350 -16.11 -24.63 -6.96
C THR A 350 -15.46 -23.64 -7.92
N VAL A 351 -14.12 -23.66 -8.04
CA VAL A 351 -13.38 -22.85 -9.02
C VAL A 351 -13.79 -23.19 -10.44
N VAL A 352 -13.91 -24.48 -10.78
CA VAL A 352 -14.34 -24.93 -12.12
C VAL A 352 -15.76 -24.46 -12.44
N SER A 353 -16.70 -24.63 -11.50
CA SER A 353 -18.07 -24.15 -11.67
C SER A 353 -18.15 -22.62 -11.75
N TRP A 354 -17.27 -21.91 -11.04
CA TRP A 354 -17.19 -20.45 -11.09
C TRP A 354 -16.73 -19.96 -12.45
N VAL A 355 -15.66 -20.56 -13.00
CA VAL A 355 -15.18 -20.27 -14.36
C VAL A 355 -16.28 -20.54 -15.39
N GLY A 356 -17.01 -21.66 -15.25
CA GLY A 356 -18.16 -21.95 -16.10
C GLY A 356 -19.30 -20.92 -16.01
N TRP A 357 -19.60 -20.41 -14.80
CA TRP A 357 -20.58 -19.34 -14.61
C TRP A 357 -20.15 -18.04 -15.29
N VAL A 358 -18.89 -17.60 -15.09
CA VAL A 358 -18.38 -16.35 -15.66
C VAL A 358 -18.34 -16.41 -17.20
N ASP A 359 -17.76 -17.46 -17.76
CA ASP A 359 -17.48 -17.50 -19.20
C ASP A 359 -18.66 -17.99 -20.03
N ARG A 360 -19.46 -18.90 -19.49
CA ARG A 360 -20.51 -19.61 -20.24
C ARG A 360 -21.92 -19.33 -19.72
N GLY A 361 -22.06 -18.51 -18.66
CA GLY A 361 -23.36 -18.23 -18.05
C GLY A 361 -24.04 -19.47 -17.46
N GLU A 362 -23.24 -20.47 -17.08
CA GLU A 362 -23.72 -21.66 -16.34
C GLU A 362 -24.32 -21.24 -14.99
N GLU A 363 -24.87 -22.17 -14.20
CA GLU A 363 -25.41 -21.77 -12.91
C GLU A 363 -24.30 -21.45 -11.88
N LEU A 364 -24.50 -20.40 -11.08
CA LEU A 364 -23.58 -20.01 -10.00
C LEU A 364 -23.24 -21.21 -9.09
N PRO A 365 -22.00 -21.42 -8.63
CA PRO A 365 -21.66 -22.57 -7.80
C PRO A 365 -22.62 -22.78 -6.61
N ALA A 366 -23.10 -24.01 -6.41
CA ALA A 366 -24.11 -24.33 -5.39
C ALA A 366 -23.69 -23.90 -3.98
N ARG A 367 -22.39 -23.95 -3.67
CA ARG A 367 -21.82 -23.52 -2.38
C ARG A 367 -21.93 -22.01 -2.14
N ILE A 368 -22.01 -21.21 -3.20
CA ILE A 368 -22.26 -19.76 -3.11
C ILE A 368 -23.76 -19.52 -2.93
N ARG A 369 -24.61 -20.28 -3.64
CA ARG A 369 -26.09 -20.19 -3.53
C ARG A 369 -26.66 -20.68 -2.20
N ALA A 370 -25.95 -21.56 -1.49
CA ALA A 370 -26.44 -22.21 -0.28
C ALA A 370 -26.59 -21.29 0.95
N ASP A 371 -26.32 -19.98 0.82
CA ASP A 371 -26.48 -18.91 1.82
C ASP A 371 -26.58 -19.40 3.27
N GLN A 372 -25.47 -19.89 3.82
CA GLN A 372 -25.38 -20.18 5.25
C GLN A 372 -24.01 -19.81 5.82
N PRO A 373 -23.95 -18.84 6.75
CA PRO A 373 -23.03 -19.00 7.85
C PRO A 373 -23.51 -20.24 8.62
N SER A 374 -22.79 -21.36 8.54
CA SER A 374 -22.99 -22.39 9.57
C SER A 374 -22.77 -21.73 10.93
N PRO A 375 -23.66 -21.95 11.90
CA PRO A 375 -23.35 -21.62 13.29
C PRO A 375 -21.97 -22.18 13.61
N ILE A 376 -21.15 -21.36 14.25
CA ILE A 376 -20.08 -21.90 15.06
C ILE A 376 -20.85 -22.69 16.13
N ASP A 377 -20.81 -24.01 16.07
CA ASP A 377 -21.15 -24.79 17.25
C ASP A 377 -20.18 -24.30 18.32
N ASP A 378 -20.72 -23.60 19.32
CA ASP A 378 -20.08 -23.41 20.61
C ASP A 378 -19.64 -24.80 21.08
N VAL A 379 -18.34 -25.01 21.19
CA VAL A 379 -17.79 -26.16 21.89
C VAL A 379 -17.13 -25.63 23.16
N ASP A 380 -17.91 -25.80 24.22
CA ASP A 380 -17.57 -25.91 25.64
C ASP A 380 -16.91 -24.72 26.33
N ASP A 381 -17.78 -23.84 26.83
CA ASP A 381 -17.67 -23.30 28.20
C ASP A 381 -17.76 -24.46 29.21
N GLU A 382 -16.67 -25.22 29.40
CA GLU A 382 -16.44 -26.04 30.60
C GLU A 382 -14.98 -26.54 30.63
N ALA A 383 -14.05 -25.63 30.95
CA ALA A 383 -12.73 -25.96 31.50
C ALA A 383 -12.08 -24.72 32.12
N PHE A 384 -12.75 -24.10 33.09
CA PHE A 384 -12.12 -23.23 34.08
C PHE A 384 -12.76 -23.49 35.44
N ASP A 385 -12.59 -24.72 35.93
CA ASP A 385 -12.54 -25.01 37.36
C ASP A 385 -11.40 -26.01 37.58
N GLU A 386 -10.68 -25.81 38.69
CA GLU A 386 -9.48 -26.52 39.15
C GLU A 386 -8.14 -26.18 38.45
N LEU A 387 -7.57 -25.05 38.87
CA LEU A 387 -6.14 -25.01 39.20
C LEU A 387 -5.95 -24.14 40.45
N ASP A 388 -5.86 -24.85 41.57
CA ASP A 388 -5.47 -24.40 42.89
C ASP A 388 -4.08 -23.75 42.82
N LEU A 389 -4.01 -22.43 43.00
CA LEU A 389 -2.77 -21.70 43.22
C LEU A 389 -3.02 -20.63 44.28
N ASP A 390 -2.47 -20.90 45.46
CA ASP A 390 -2.48 -20.10 46.69
C ASP A 390 -2.28 -18.60 46.43
N LEU A 391 -3.30 -17.82 46.82
CA LEU A 391 -3.32 -16.37 46.88
C LEU A 391 -3.07 -15.94 48.32
N GLU A 392 -1.81 -15.92 48.76
CA GLU A 392 -1.44 -15.27 50.03
C GLU A 392 -0.17 -14.41 50.00
N ASP A 393 0.51 -14.25 48.86
CA ASP A 393 1.77 -13.48 48.80
C ASP A 393 1.77 -12.30 47.80
N PHE A 394 0.61 -11.75 47.42
CA PHE A 394 0.58 -10.57 46.53
C PHE A 394 -0.48 -9.53 46.88
N TYR A 395 -0.67 -9.23 48.17
CA TYR A 395 -1.65 -8.20 48.59
C TYR A 395 -1.17 -7.07 49.51
N ASP A 396 0.12 -6.89 49.78
CA ASP A 396 0.58 -5.81 50.68
C ASP A 396 1.61 -4.84 50.07
N PHE A 397 1.32 -4.33 48.87
CA PHE A 397 2.02 -3.11 48.41
C PHE A 397 1.16 -2.24 47.47
N ALA A 398 0.00 -1.79 47.97
CA ALA A 398 -0.76 -0.72 47.31
C ALA A 398 -1.67 0.07 48.27
N SER A 399 -1.10 1.03 48.99
CA SER A 399 -1.79 2.22 49.52
C SER A 399 -0.68 3.20 49.96
N ASP A 400 -0.55 4.46 49.54
CA ASP A 400 -1.53 5.51 49.27
C ASP A 400 -0.94 6.50 48.25
N SER A 401 -1.36 6.45 46.98
CA SER A 401 -1.19 7.56 46.01
C SER A 401 -2.02 7.42 44.72
N VAL A 402 -2.81 6.34 44.55
CA VAL A 402 -3.49 6.07 43.28
C VAL A 402 -4.87 6.71 43.18
N GLN A 403 -5.56 6.98 44.31
CA GLN A 403 -6.91 7.53 44.27
C GLN A 403 -6.98 9.01 43.86
N ASP A 404 -5.95 9.81 44.13
CA ASP A 404 -5.94 11.24 43.78
C ASP A 404 -5.62 11.49 42.29
N ILE A 405 -4.96 10.52 41.63
CA ILE A 405 -4.67 10.53 40.20
C ILE A 405 -5.90 10.10 39.38
N PHE A 406 -6.66 9.12 39.88
CA PHE A 406 -7.85 8.60 39.18
C PHE A 406 -9.01 9.61 39.17
N ALA A 407 -9.13 10.44 40.21
CA ALA A 407 -10.16 11.48 40.27
C ALA A 407 -9.91 12.68 39.34
N ARG A 408 -8.67 12.89 38.85
CA ARG A 408 -8.33 13.94 37.88
C ARG A 408 -8.35 13.46 36.42
N LEU A 409 -8.17 12.15 36.19
CA LEU A 409 -8.24 11.52 34.88
C LEU A 409 -9.68 11.30 34.37
N SER A 410 -10.69 11.42 35.24
CA SER A 410 -12.10 11.16 34.91
C SER A 410 -12.86 12.33 34.27
N ARG A 411 -12.18 13.43 33.87
CA ARG A 411 -12.84 14.60 33.22
C ARG A 411 -12.39 14.94 31.80
N ALA A 412 -11.57 14.13 31.15
CA ALA A 412 -11.31 14.24 29.72
C ALA A 412 -11.09 12.84 29.13
N GLY A 413 -12.04 12.39 28.31
CA GLY A 413 -12.06 11.02 27.78
C GLY A 413 -11.05 10.77 26.65
N ASN A 414 -10.58 9.52 26.64
CA ASN A 414 -10.08 8.66 25.55
C ASN A 414 -8.55 8.48 25.37
N ASP A 415 -8.19 7.18 25.50
CA ASP A 415 -7.04 6.40 25.02
C ASP A 415 -5.59 6.76 25.39
N ILE A 416 -4.96 5.85 26.16
CA ILE A 416 -3.49 5.77 26.44
C ILE A 416 -2.64 5.84 25.16
N THR A 417 -3.21 5.43 24.02
CA THR A 417 -2.58 5.45 22.70
C THR A 417 -2.49 6.88 22.15
N ASP A 418 -3.56 7.67 22.18
CA ASP A 418 -3.51 9.06 21.75
C ASP A 418 -2.50 9.85 22.61
N ALA A 419 -2.35 9.50 23.89
CA ALA A 419 -1.33 10.05 24.76
C ALA A 419 0.12 9.71 24.32
N ILE A 420 0.40 8.49 23.87
CA ILE A 420 1.75 8.08 23.44
C ILE A 420 2.11 8.61 22.04
N ASP A 421 1.17 8.67 21.08
CA ASP A 421 1.45 9.30 19.78
C ASP A 421 1.54 10.82 19.91
N ALA A 422 0.74 11.40 20.81
CA ALA A 422 0.94 12.76 21.27
C ALA A 422 2.35 12.97 21.85
N LEU A 423 2.87 12.04 22.65
CA LEU A 423 4.23 12.13 23.17
C LEU A 423 5.31 11.95 22.09
N ARG A 424 5.16 11.00 21.17
CA ARG A 424 6.17 10.65 20.15
C ARG A 424 6.27 11.69 19.03
N TRP A 425 5.13 12.12 18.50
CA TRP A 425 5.09 13.01 17.34
C TRP A 425 4.72 14.44 17.72
N GLN A 426 3.82 14.62 18.69
CA GLN A 426 3.30 15.96 19.01
C GLN A 426 4.15 16.71 20.00
N LEU A 427 4.76 16.05 20.99
CA LEU A 427 5.63 16.72 21.95
C LEU A 427 6.86 17.36 21.26
N PRO A 428 7.57 16.71 20.32
CA PRO A 428 8.63 17.37 19.56
C PRO A 428 8.12 18.55 18.72
N ARG A 429 6.93 18.43 18.09
CA ARG A 429 6.33 19.50 17.28
C ARG A 429 5.92 20.71 18.13
N LEU A 430 5.25 20.47 19.25
CA LEU A 430 4.87 21.50 20.24
C LEU A 430 6.11 22.13 20.89
N THR A 431 7.15 21.34 21.16
CA THR A 431 8.44 21.85 21.65
C THR A 431 9.14 22.70 20.60
N ARG A 432 9.14 22.27 19.33
CA ARG A 432 9.66 23.06 18.20
C ARG A 432 8.91 24.38 18.10
N LEU A 433 7.58 24.37 18.18
CA LEU A 433 6.72 25.55 18.15
C LEU A 433 7.06 26.56 19.26
N ARG A 434 7.39 26.09 20.47
CA ARG A 434 7.84 26.95 21.59
C ARG A 434 9.24 27.55 21.40
N LYS A 435 10.08 26.96 20.55
CA LYS A 435 11.47 27.35 20.29
C LYS A 435 11.65 28.20 19.03
N ILE A 436 10.56 28.58 18.33
CA ILE A 436 10.64 29.43 17.15
C ILE A 436 10.85 30.89 17.58
N HIS A 437 12.09 31.35 17.48
CA HIS A 437 12.49 32.75 17.65
C HIS A 437 12.53 33.46 16.30
N ALA A 438 12.62 34.80 16.31
CA ALA A 438 12.57 35.62 15.10
C ALA A 438 13.65 35.25 14.06
N ASP A 439 14.83 34.83 14.52
CA ASP A 439 16.01 34.50 13.74
C ASP A 439 16.11 33.02 13.34
N THR A 440 15.20 32.17 13.84
CA THR A 440 15.16 30.73 13.55
C THR A 440 14.95 30.49 12.05
N LEU A 441 15.81 29.70 11.42
CA LEU A 441 15.64 29.27 10.04
C LEU A 441 14.45 28.31 9.94
N ILE A 442 13.43 28.72 9.20
CA ILE A 442 12.22 27.93 8.99
C ILE A 442 11.50 28.44 7.76
N SER A 443 11.13 27.52 6.87
CA SER A 443 10.33 27.81 5.68
C SER A 443 9.76 26.51 5.13
N SER A 444 8.79 26.61 4.21
CA SER A 444 8.29 25.44 3.49
C SER A 444 9.37 24.76 2.66
N GLY A 445 10.29 25.55 2.08
CA GLY A 445 11.46 25.05 1.35
C GLY A 445 12.39 24.20 2.22
N LEU A 446 12.68 24.67 3.43
CA LEU A 446 13.54 23.94 4.38
C LEU A 446 12.85 22.67 4.89
N ALA A 447 11.56 22.76 5.24
CA ALA A 447 10.81 21.59 5.70
C ALA A 447 10.75 20.48 4.65
N LEU A 448 10.56 20.83 3.36
CA LEU A 448 10.62 19.83 2.29
C LEU A 448 12.00 19.19 2.17
N ALA A 449 13.08 19.97 2.24
CA ALA A 449 14.44 19.43 2.20
C ALA A 449 14.70 18.47 3.39
N GLU A 450 14.30 18.86 4.60
CA GLU A 450 14.41 18.02 5.81
C GLU A 450 13.65 16.70 5.66
N GLN A 451 12.46 16.70 5.03
CA GLN A 451 11.70 15.47 4.81
C GLN A 451 12.30 14.62 3.69
N ALA A 452 12.72 15.23 2.59
CA ALA A 452 13.36 14.52 1.49
C ALA A 452 14.68 13.85 1.90
N GLU A 453 15.39 14.41 2.88
CA GLU A 453 16.56 13.76 3.47
C GLU A 453 16.18 12.58 4.38
N LYS A 454 15.10 12.71 5.17
CA LYS A 454 14.69 11.70 6.16
C LYS A 454 13.92 10.53 5.56
N ILE A 455 13.04 10.80 4.60
CA ILE A 455 12.09 9.84 4.00
C ILE A 455 12.02 10.03 2.47
N PRO A 456 13.14 9.94 1.75
CA PRO A 456 13.24 10.28 0.32
C PRO A 456 12.22 9.53 -0.54
N ASP A 457 12.08 8.23 -0.30
CA ASP A 457 11.27 7.32 -1.11
C ASP A 457 9.78 7.30 -0.70
N ALA A 458 9.44 7.91 0.46
CA ALA A 458 8.06 7.96 0.90
C ALA A 458 7.23 8.83 -0.05
N THR A 459 6.00 8.41 -0.33
CA THR A 459 5.06 9.17 -1.15
C THR A 459 4.73 10.49 -0.44
N PHE A 460 4.99 11.61 -1.09
CA PHE A 460 4.55 12.92 -0.59
C PHE A 460 3.24 13.34 -1.23
N PHE A 461 3.13 13.23 -2.55
CA PHE A 461 2.07 13.89 -3.29
C PHE A 461 1.30 12.94 -4.20
N LEU A 462 -0.03 13.01 -4.17
CA LEU A 462 -0.94 12.25 -5.01
C LEU A 462 -1.83 13.19 -5.82
N TRP A 463 -1.85 13.00 -7.14
CA TRP A 463 -2.70 13.80 -8.02
C TRP A 463 -3.05 13.06 -9.30
N ARG A 464 -4.34 12.99 -9.61
CA ARG A 464 -4.89 12.30 -10.79
C ARG A 464 -4.35 10.87 -10.95
N GLY A 465 -4.25 10.16 -9.84
CA GLY A 465 -3.74 8.78 -9.81
C GLY A 465 -2.23 8.65 -10.00
N ARG A 466 -1.45 9.73 -9.99
CA ARG A 466 0.02 9.70 -9.95
C ARG A 466 0.51 9.96 -8.53
N ALA A 467 1.57 9.27 -8.15
CA ALA A 467 2.29 9.47 -6.90
C ALA A 467 3.67 10.06 -7.16
N PHE A 468 4.13 10.91 -6.25
CA PHE A 468 5.46 11.52 -6.27
C PHE A 468 6.07 11.41 -4.89
N SER A 469 7.32 10.98 -4.83
CA SER A 469 8.06 10.87 -3.57
C SER A 469 8.49 12.25 -3.04
N TYR A 470 8.91 12.30 -1.77
CA TYR A 470 9.54 13.50 -1.22
C TYR A 470 10.81 13.90 -2.00
N ALA A 471 11.60 12.92 -2.44
CA ALA A 471 12.78 13.17 -3.28
C ALA A 471 12.40 13.74 -4.66
N ASP A 472 11.32 13.28 -5.29
CA ASP A 472 10.85 13.83 -6.56
C ASP A 472 10.38 15.27 -6.41
N ALA A 473 9.65 15.57 -5.33
CA ALA A 473 9.21 16.92 -5.02
C ALA A 473 10.40 17.85 -4.76
N ASP A 474 11.41 17.40 -4.01
CA ASP A 474 12.63 18.18 -3.74
C ASP A 474 13.42 18.47 -5.03
N ARG A 475 13.61 17.44 -5.87
CA ARG A 475 14.27 17.57 -7.18
C ARG A 475 13.53 18.58 -8.07
N ARG A 476 12.20 18.51 -8.10
CA ARG A 476 11.36 19.44 -8.86
C ARG A 476 11.48 20.88 -8.33
N VAL A 477 11.49 21.06 -7.01
CA VAL A 477 11.69 22.38 -6.39
C VAL A 477 13.07 22.94 -6.74
N ASN A 478 14.14 22.12 -6.69
CA ASN A 478 15.49 22.54 -7.07
C ASN A 478 15.58 22.95 -8.55
N ALA A 479 14.90 22.23 -9.45
CA ALA A 479 14.81 22.61 -10.86
C ALA A 479 14.11 23.96 -11.03
N ILE A 480 12.98 24.19 -10.35
CA ILE A 480 12.26 25.46 -10.43
C ILE A 480 13.10 26.62 -9.88
N VAL A 481 13.82 26.43 -8.77
CA VAL A 481 14.73 27.45 -8.22
C VAL A 481 15.77 27.88 -9.26
N ARG A 482 16.39 26.93 -9.98
CA ARG A 482 17.35 27.24 -11.05
C ARG A 482 16.69 28.00 -12.20
N GLY A 483 15.49 27.59 -12.59
CA GLY A 483 14.70 28.32 -13.59
C GLY A 483 14.36 29.74 -13.15
N LEU A 484 14.02 29.97 -11.88
CA LEU A 484 13.75 31.31 -11.34
C LEU A 484 15.00 32.20 -11.37
N LEU A 485 16.15 31.66 -10.96
CA LEU A 485 17.44 32.37 -11.01
C LEU A 485 17.81 32.75 -12.45
N GLU A 486 17.66 31.82 -13.39
CA GLU A 486 17.87 32.04 -14.83
C GLU A 486 16.90 33.08 -15.42
N CYS A 487 15.71 33.20 -14.83
CA CYS A 487 14.72 34.23 -15.14
C CYS A 487 14.98 35.57 -14.46
N GLY A 488 16.04 35.70 -13.66
CA GLY A 488 16.41 36.95 -12.99
C GLY A 488 15.69 37.21 -11.67
N VAL A 489 15.02 36.20 -11.11
CA VAL A 489 14.39 36.31 -9.79
C VAL A 489 15.46 36.26 -8.71
N MET A 490 15.45 37.26 -7.82
CA MET A 490 16.41 37.43 -6.74
C MET A 490 15.76 37.18 -5.35
N PRO A 491 16.54 36.78 -4.34
CA PRO A 491 16.06 36.72 -2.96
C PRO A 491 15.47 38.08 -2.51
N GLY A 492 14.42 38.04 -1.69
CA GLY A 492 13.70 39.21 -1.21
C GLY A 492 12.63 39.75 -2.17
N GLN A 493 12.65 39.38 -3.45
CA GLN A 493 11.65 39.81 -4.41
C GLN A 493 10.30 39.12 -4.19
N ARG A 494 9.22 39.75 -4.69
CA ARG A 494 7.86 39.22 -4.59
C ARG A 494 7.43 38.58 -5.93
N VAL A 495 7.10 37.30 -5.88
CA VAL A 495 6.74 36.49 -7.04
C VAL A 495 5.25 36.13 -6.99
N GLY A 496 4.46 36.67 -7.91
CA GLY A 496 3.06 36.33 -8.11
C GLY A 496 2.90 34.90 -8.60
N VAL A 497 1.90 34.18 -8.08
CA VAL A 497 1.55 32.82 -8.51
C VAL A 497 0.07 32.81 -8.89
N LEU A 498 -0.20 32.74 -10.21
CA LEU A 498 -1.54 32.67 -10.78
C LEU A 498 -1.77 31.29 -11.41
N MET A 499 -2.26 30.35 -10.60
CA MET A 499 -2.38 28.95 -10.99
C MET A 499 -3.60 28.27 -10.36
N ARG A 500 -4.21 27.34 -11.10
CA ARG A 500 -5.18 26.40 -10.54
C ARG A 500 -4.50 25.33 -9.68
N PRO A 501 -5.22 24.67 -8.74
CA PRO A 501 -4.66 23.59 -7.93
C PRO A 501 -4.02 22.47 -8.75
N ARG A 502 -2.70 22.31 -8.62
CA ARG A 502 -1.89 21.29 -9.30
C ARG A 502 -0.57 21.05 -8.55
N PRO A 503 0.12 19.92 -8.74
CA PRO A 503 1.45 19.68 -8.13
C PRO A 503 2.42 20.85 -8.32
N THR A 504 2.48 21.40 -9.52
CA THR A 504 3.35 22.54 -9.86
C THR A 504 3.10 23.76 -8.98
N TYR A 505 1.86 24.01 -8.54
CA TYR A 505 1.52 25.11 -7.62
C TYR A 505 2.32 24.99 -6.32
N LEU A 506 2.34 23.79 -5.73
CA LEU A 506 3.06 23.55 -4.49
C LEU A 506 4.57 23.70 -4.73
N SER A 507 5.08 23.11 -5.82
CA SER A 507 6.49 23.19 -6.14
C SER A 507 6.97 24.63 -6.37
N ILE A 508 6.20 25.49 -7.05
CA ILE A 508 6.60 26.89 -7.27
C ILE A 508 6.57 27.70 -5.97
N VAL A 509 5.54 27.54 -5.13
CA VAL A 509 5.47 28.25 -3.85
C VAL A 509 6.63 27.84 -2.94
N THR A 510 6.93 26.54 -2.88
CA THR A 510 8.08 26.03 -2.11
C THR A 510 9.41 26.47 -2.71
N ALA A 511 9.54 26.54 -4.04
CA ALA A 511 10.74 27.02 -4.73
C ALA A 511 11.01 28.51 -4.47
N VAL A 512 9.98 29.36 -4.51
CA VAL A 512 10.09 30.78 -4.17
C VAL A 512 10.59 30.95 -2.73
N ASN A 513 10.04 30.18 -1.78
CA ASN A 513 10.50 30.17 -0.38
C ASN A 513 11.96 29.66 -0.25
N ARG A 514 12.32 28.59 -0.98
CA ARG A 514 13.69 28.04 -1.01
C ARG A 514 14.70 29.03 -1.61
N LEU A 515 14.28 29.83 -2.58
CA LEU A 515 15.10 30.90 -3.16
C LEU A 515 15.33 32.04 -2.15
N GLY A 516 14.43 32.21 -1.18
CA GLY A 516 14.42 33.37 -0.27
C GLY A 516 13.60 34.55 -0.79
N ALA A 517 12.74 34.32 -1.78
CA ALA A 517 11.76 35.26 -2.29
C ALA A 517 10.39 35.04 -1.60
N VAL A 518 9.43 35.94 -1.81
CA VAL A 518 8.10 35.91 -1.18
C VAL A 518 7.04 35.54 -2.22
N ALA A 519 6.27 34.48 -1.97
CA ALA A 519 5.21 34.08 -2.91
C ALA A 519 3.92 34.89 -2.68
N VAL A 520 3.39 35.51 -3.72
CA VAL A 520 2.13 36.26 -3.70
C VAL A 520 1.07 35.41 -4.38
N LEU A 521 0.15 34.84 -3.59
CA LEU A 521 -0.78 33.83 -4.08
C LEU A 521 -2.06 34.47 -4.63
N LEU A 522 -2.31 34.28 -5.92
CA LEU A 522 -3.42 34.91 -6.64
C LEU A 522 -4.48 33.87 -6.99
N SER A 523 -5.75 34.28 -6.95
CA SER A 523 -6.87 33.44 -7.37
C SER A 523 -7.06 33.57 -8.89
N PRO A 524 -7.03 32.45 -9.64
CA PRO A 524 -7.45 32.43 -11.05
C PRO A 524 -8.90 32.85 -11.28
N GLU A 525 -9.73 32.85 -10.24
CA GLU A 525 -11.17 33.14 -10.31
C GLU A 525 -11.48 34.61 -10.02
N MET A 526 -10.48 35.39 -9.60
CA MET A 526 -10.61 36.84 -9.39
C MET A 526 -10.97 37.56 -10.70
N ALA A 527 -11.75 38.64 -10.67
CA ALA A 527 -11.97 39.48 -11.85
C ALA A 527 -10.69 40.26 -12.23
N GLU A 528 -10.58 40.73 -13.48
CA GLU A 528 -9.38 41.42 -13.99
C GLU A 528 -8.96 42.63 -13.16
N LEU A 529 -9.88 43.58 -12.91
CA LEU A 529 -9.60 44.76 -12.09
C LEU A 529 -9.12 44.39 -10.67
N GLY A 530 -9.73 43.34 -10.09
CA GLY A 530 -9.30 42.80 -8.80
C GLY A 530 -7.89 42.21 -8.86
N LEU A 531 -7.56 41.50 -9.94
CA LEU A 531 -6.27 40.87 -10.15
C LEU A 531 -5.16 41.92 -10.35
N GLU A 532 -5.37 42.94 -11.17
CA GLU A 532 -4.46 44.08 -11.33
C GLU A 532 -4.18 44.75 -9.99
N ARG A 533 -5.25 44.97 -9.20
CA ARG A 533 -5.11 45.56 -7.87
C ARG A 533 -4.34 44.66 -6.92
N ALA A 534 -4.58 43.35 -6.96
CA ALA A 534 -3.86 42.37 -6.16
C ALA A 534 -2.37 42.33 -6.54
N LEU A 535 -2.02 42.38 -7.83
CA LEU A 535 -0.65 42.46 -8.31
C LEU A 535 0.06 43.72 -7.79
N SER A 536 -0.63 44.87 -7.84
CA SER A 536 -0.12 46.15 -7.35
C SER A 536 0.07 46.17 -5.83
N VAL A 537 -0.96 45.82 -5.06
CA VAL A 537 -0.91 45.80 -3.58
C VAL A 537 0.02 44.70 -3.06
N GLY A 538 0.12 43.61 -3.82
CA GLY A 538 1.06 42.53 -3.58
C GLY A 538 2.50 42.86 -3.99
N GLU A 539 2.76 44.05 -4.56
CA GLU A 539 4.09 44.51 -4.98
C GLU A 539 4.81 43.46 -5.87
N VAL A 540 4.09 42.83 -6.80
CA VAL A 540 4.61 41.72 -7.62
C VAL A 540 5.67 42.21 -8.62
N GLU A 541 6.83 41.57 -8.61
CA GLU A 541 7.94 41.87 -9.53
C GLU A 541 8.07 40.85 -10.67
N HIS A 542 7.67 39.60 -10.43
CA HIS A 542 7.59 38.54 -11.45
C HIS A 542 6.29 37.77 -11.28
N LEU A 543 5.61 37.44 -12.37
CA LEU A 543 4.36 36.69 -12.34
C LEU A 543 4.54 35.31 -12.96
N VAL A 544 4.35 34.26 -12.16
CA VAL A 544 4.39 32.87 -12.59
C VAL A 544 2.96 32.36 -12.76
N ALA A 545 2.63 31.88 -13.96
CA ALA A 545 1.31 31.38 -14.31
C ALA A 545 1.39 29.95 -14.85
N ASP A 546 0.31 29.18 -14.69
CA ASP A 546 0.17 27.93 -15.40
C ASP A 546 -0.18 28.20 -16.87
N PRO A 547 -0.02 27.23 -17.80
CA PRO A 547 -0.29 27.46 -19.21
C PRO A 547 -1.72 27.95 -19.49
N ASP A 548 -2.69 27.55 -18.66
CA ASP A 548 -4.10 27.91 -18.82
C ASP A 548 -4.35 29.39 -18.45
N ASN A 549 -3.48 30.00 -17.64
CA ASN A 549 -3.57 31.38 -17.18
C ASN A 549 -2.48 32.30 -17.78
N ALA A 550 -1.58 31.78 -18.62
CA ALA A 550 -0.43 32.52 -19.13
C ALA A 550 -0.81 33.74 -19.99
N ALA A 551 -1.82 33.61 -20.85
CA ALA A 551 -2.29 34.72 -21.71
C ALA A 551 -2.86 35.86 -20.85
N ARG A 552 -3.78 35.50 -19.94
CA ARG A 552 -4.36 36.44 -18.99
C ARG A 552 -3.32 37.11 -18.10
N ALA A 553 -2.32 36.36 -17.62
CA ALA A 553 -1.22 36.90 -16.83
C ALA A 553 -0.43 37.97 -17.59
N ARG A 554 -0.22 37.77 -18.90
CA ARG A 554 0.45 38.73 -19.78
C ARG A 554 -0.39 39.99 -20.05
N GLU A 555 -1.70 39.84 -20.12
CA GLU A 555 -2.64 40.97 -20.32
C GLU A 555 -2.70 41.89 -19.10
N VAL A 556 -2.69 41.33 -17.89
CA VAL A 556 -2.89 42.11 -16.64
C VAL A 556 -1.61 42.55 -15.93
N PHE A 557 -0.44 42.07 -16.36
CA PHE A 557 0.84 42.38 -15.73
C PHE A 557 1.88 42.81 -16.74
N ASP A 558 2.39 44.04 -16.61
CA ASP A 558 3.39 44.60 -17.53
C ASP A 558 4.80 44.02 -17.33
N GLY A 559 5.11 43.47 -16.16
CA GLY A 559 6.43 42.91 -15.84
C GLY A 559 6.73 41.53 -16.46
N PRO A 560 7.80 40.85 -16.03
CA PRO A 560 8.15 39.52 -16.51
C PRO A 560 7.09 38.47 -16.16
N VAL A 561 6.57 37.78 -17.17
CA VAL A 561 5.61 36.67 -17.02
C VAL A 561 6.29 35.35 -17.38
N LEU A 562 6.17 34.37 -16.49
CA LEU A 562 6.78 33.05 -16.59
C LEU A 562 5.69 31.98 -16.64
N ALA A 563 5.69 31.13 -17.67
CA ALA A 563 4.82 29.97 -17.74
C ALA A 563 5.51 28.75 -17.10
N LEU A 564 4.80 28.07 -16.20
CA LEU A 564 5.32 26.87 -15.52
C LEU A 564 4.24 25.79 -15.39
N GLY A 565 4.61 24.56 -15.69
CA GLY A 565 3.72 23.39 -15.73
C GLY A 565 3.09 23.14 -17.09
N GLY A 566 2.09 22.25 -17.10
CA GLY A 566 1.40 21.79 -18.30
C GLY A 566 1.42 20.27 -18.46
N PRO A 567 0.65 19.71 -19.40
CA PRO A 567 0.72 18.28 -19.71
C PRO A 567 2.12 17.92 -20.22
N TYR A 568 2.78 16.97 -19.56
CA TYR A 568 4.04 16.39 -20.05
C TYR A 568 3.85 15.81 -21.46
N GLY A 569 4.77 16.13 -22.37
CA GLY A 569 4.82 15.55 -23.72
C GLY A 569 3.78 16.07 -24.71
N LYS A 570 3.01 17.11 -24.39
CA LYS A 570 2.19 17.85 -25.37
C LYS A 570 2.86 19.16 -25.75
N GLU A 571 2.63 19.59 -26.99
CA GLU A 571 3.05 20.90 -27.46
C GLU A 571 2.35 21.99 -26.62
N ARG A 572 3.13 22.92 -26.06
CA ARG A 572 2.64 23.94 -25.14
C ARG A 572 2.54 25.25 -25.92
N SER A 573 1.33 25.79 -26.01
CA SER A 573 1.11 27.12 -26.58
C SER A 573 1.45 28.18 -25.54
N ILE A 574 2.62 28.80 -25.68
CA ILE A 574 3.09 29.87 -24.81
C ILE A 574 2.85 31.22 -25.52
N PRO A 575 2.11 32.15 -24.92
CA PRO A 575 1.85 33.46 -25.53
C PRO A 575 3.14 34.26 -25.76
N GLU A 576 3.10 35.18 -26.73
CA GLU A 576 4.19 36.14 -26.94
C GLU A 576 4.42 36.98 -25.67
N GLY A 577 5.69 37.27 -25.35
CA GLY A 577 6.06 38.01 -24.14
C GLY A 577 5.98 37.20 -22.83
N VAL A 578 5.73 35.88 -22.90
CA VAL A 578 5.79 34.95 -21.77
C VAL A 578 6.99 34.02 -21.93
N ARG A 579 7.82 33.89 -20.90
CA ARG A 579 8.96 32.96 -20.91
C ARG A 579 8.53 31.59 -20.39
N ASP A 580 8.81 30.55 -21.16
CA ASP A 580 8.56 29.16 -20.76
C ASP A 580 9.66 28.64 -19.84
N MET A 581 9.30 28.34 -18.60
CA MET A 581 10.26 27.79 -17.63
C MET A 581 10.59 26.31 -17.84
N GLU A 582 9.71 25.51 -18.44
CA GLU A 582 10.05 24.09 -18.68
C GLU A 582 10.98 23.91 -19.90
N ALA A 583 11.13 24.95 -20.73
CA ALA A 583 12.09 24.96 -21.83
C ALA A 583 13.53 25.24 -21.37
N ILE A 584 13.73 25.62 -20.10
CA ILE A 584 15.03 25.92 -19.53
C ILE A 584 15.76 24.61 -19.21
N ASP A 585 16.94 24.41 -19.79
CA ASP A 585 17.83 23.30 -19.45
C ASP A 585 18.54 23.56 -18.11
N VAL A 586 17.85 23.25 -17.02
CA VAL A 586 18.36 23.41 -15.64
C VAL A 586 19.55 22.50 -15.30
N ALA A 587 19.86 21.50 -16.14
CA ALA A 587 21.06 20.68 -15.98
C ALA A 587 22.32 21.45 -16.42
N ARG A 588 22.17 22.42 -17.33
CA ARG A 588 23.25 23.29 -17.82
C ARG A 588 23.34 24.63 -17.08
N THR A 589 22.40 24.93 -16.20
CA THR A 589 22.37 26.16 -15.40
C THR A 589 22.70 25.85 -13.93
N PRO A 590 23.99 25.80 -13.54
CA PRO A 590 24.34 25.68 -12.12
C PRO A 590 23.92 26.94 -11.36
N PRO A 591 23.52 26.82 -10.07
CA PRO A 591 23.20 28.00 -9.28
C PRO A 591 24.44 28.91 -9.13
N PRO A 592 24.25 30.24 -9.07
CA PRO A 592 25.34 31.18 -8.83
C PRO A 592 26.05 30.91 -7.50
N ALA A 593 27.35 31.23 -7.42
CA ALA A 593 28.17 30.97 -6.23
C ALA A 593 27.68 31.68 -4.94
N TRP A 594 26.94 32.77 -5.08
CA TRP A 594 26.37 33.52 -3.95
C TRP A 594 25.05 32.91 -3.43
N TYR A 595 24.43 32.01 -4.17
CA TYR A 595 23.12 31.47 -3.83
C TYR A 595 23.23 30.48 -2.66
N THR A 596 22.46 30.74 -1.60
CA THR A 596 22.27 29.82 -0.48
C THR A 596 20.80 29.42 -0.41
N PRO A 597 20.46 28.11 -0.45
CA PRO A 597 19.07 27.67 -0.35
C PRO A 597 18.50 27.84 1.05
N ASN A 598 17.19 28.07 1.12
CA ASN A 598 16.40 28.16 2.34
C ASN A 598 16.89 29.23 3.36
N PRO A 599 17.14 30.49 2.95
CA PRO A 599 17.65 31.52 3.86
C PRO A 599 16.58 32.09 4.82
N GLY A 600 15.30 31.76 4.61
CA GLY A 600 14.16 32.37 5.30
C GLY A 600 14.18 32.15 6.82
N ARG A 601 14.11 33.25 7.57
CA ARG A 601 13.96 33.28 9.02
C ARG A 601 12.50 33.42 9.41
N ALA A 602 12.18 33.03 10.64
CA ALA A 602 10.82 33.05 11.15
C ALA A 602 10.13 34.42 11.08
N ALA A 603 10.87 35.51 11.25
CA ALA A 603 10.34 36.88 11.14
C ALA A 603 10.10 37.34 9.70
N ASP A 604 10.73 36.71 8.72
CA ASP A 604 10.64 37.11 7.32
C ASP A 604 9.27 36.75 6.73
N ASP A 605 8.81 37.55 5.78
CA ASP A 605 7.62 37.26 4.97
C ASP A 605 7.86 35.98 4.14
N ALA A 606 6.93 35.04 4.22
CA ALA A 606 6.94 33.81 3.44
C ALA A 606 5.98 33.90 2.25
N LEU A 607 4.78 34.42 2.52
CA LEU A 607 3.66 34.44 1.60
C LEU A 607 2.86 35.73 1.74
N VAL A 608 2.22 36.17 0.66
CA VAL A 608 1.13 37.15 0.67
C VAL A 608 -0.13 36.46 0.17
N LEU A 609 -1.19 36.51 0.97
CA LEU A 609 -2.52 35.99 0.61
C LEU A 609 -3.50 37.15 0.48
N PHE A 610 -4.58 36.96 -0.28
CA PHE A 610 -5.64 37.96 -0.37
C PHE A 610 -6.90 37.48 0.34
N THR A 611 -7.55 38.39 1.06
CA THR A 611 -8.89 38.19 1.61
C THR A 611 -9.89 39.11 0.93
N ALA A 612 -11.16 38.69 0.88
CA ALA A 612 -12.24 39.53 0.40
C ALA A 612 -12.35 40.78 1.29
N GLY A 613 -12.06 41.96 0.73
CA GLY A 613 -12.25 43.24 1.40
C GLY A 613 -13.69 43.76 1.29
N ARG A 614 -13.91 44.97 1.80
CA ARG A 614 -15.16 45.71 1.53
C ARG A 614 -15.14 46.18 0.08
N ALA A 615 -16.29 46.16 -0.60
CA ALA A 615 -16.45 46.63 -1.98
C ALA A 615 -15.55 45.92 -3.02
N GLU A 616 -15.34 44.60 -2.88
CA GLU A 616 -14.56 43.77 -3.82
C GLU A 616 -13.06 44.11 -3.94
N GLU A 617 -12.53 45.01 -3.12
CA GLU A 617 -11.10 45.33 -3.10
C GLU A 617 -10.29 44.23 -2.37
N PRO A 618 -9.25 43.65 -3.00
CA PRO A 618 -8.44 42.61 -2.36
C PRO A 618 -7.54 43.20 -1.26
N ARG A 619 -7.55 42.58 -0.08
CA ARG A 619 -6.66 42.96 1.04
C ARG A 619 -5.50 41.99 1.16
N ALA A 620 -4.28 42.49 1.04
CA ALA A 620 -3.07 41.70 1.22
C ALA A 620 -2.82 41.39 2.70
N ALA A 621 -2.75 40.09 3.02
CA ALA A 621 -2.35 39.56 4.30
C ALA A 621 -0.92 38.99 4.19
N ARG A 622 0.05 39.65 4.83
CA ARG A 622 1.43 39.18 4.92
C ARG A 622 1.52 38.04 5.93
N ILE A 623 2.07 36.92 5.50
CA ILE A 623 2.24 35.70 6.30
C ILE A 623 3.74 35.47 6.45
N THR A 624 4.24 35.57 7.69
CA THR A 624 5.64 35.27 7.98
C THR A 624 5.90 33.76 8.03
N ASN A 625 7.15 33.36 7.89
CA ASN A 625 7.57 31.97 8.07
C ASN A 625 7.15 31.40 9.44
N ARG A 626 7.22 32.20 10.50
CA ARG A 626 6.72 31.83 11.85
C ARG A 626 5.24 31.49 11.82
N ARG A 627 4.41 32.29 11.13
CA ARG A 627 2.97 32.07 11.05
C ARG A 627 2.64 30.83 10.23
N TRP A 628 3.33 30.64 9.10
CA TRP A 628 3.23 29.41 8.31
C TRP A 628 3.58 28.18 9.16
N ALA A 629 4.73 28.20 9.83
CA ALA A 629 5.20 27.09 10.67
C ALA A 629 4.23 26.81 11.83
N PHE A 630 3.73 27.85 12.49
CA PHE A 630 2.74 27.71 13.56
C PHE A 630 1.46 27.00 13.05
N SER A 631 0.93 27.42 11.89
CA SER A 631 -0.23 26.78 11.28
C SER A 631 0.03 25.34 10.89
N ALA A 632 1.18 25.05 10.26
CA ALA A 632 1.56 23.73 9.81
C ALA A 632 1.79 22.75 10.98
N LEU A 633 2.58 23.16 11.99
CA LEU A 633 2.80 22.38 13.22
C LEU A 633 1.52 22.20 14.01
N GLY A 634 0.69 23.26 14.11
CA GLY A 634 -0.60 23.22 14.79
C GLY A 634 -1.59 22.28 14.11
N ALA A 635 -1.66 22.28 12.77
CA ALA A 635 -2.49 21.35 12.01
C ALA A 635 -2.03 19.90 12.17
N ALA A 636 -0.72 19.65 12.03
CA ALA A 636 -0.14 18.33 12.23
C ALA A 636 -0.34 17.81 13.66
N ALA A 637 -0.38 18.71 14.64
CA ALA A 637 -0.68 18.37 16.03
C ALA A 637 -2.15 18.17 16.33
N GLY A 638 -3.01 19.06 15.88
CA GLY A 638 -4.45 18.97 16.09
C GLY A 638 -5.08 17.75 15.42
N CYS A 639 -4.56 17.33 14.26
CA CYS A 639 -5.02 16.15 13.54
C CYS A 639 -4.19 14.89 13.84
N THR A 640 -3.28 14.95 14.82
CA THR A 640 -2.40 13.84 15.20
C THR A 640 -1.63 13.19 14.03
N LEU A 641 -1.25 13.98 13.01
CA LEU A 641 -0.73 13.45 11.74
C LEU A 641 0.56 12.63 11.91
N THR A 642 0.60 11.50 11.23
CA THR A 642 1.71 10.55 11.14
C THR A 642 2.12 10.34 9.68
N PRO A 643 3.28 9.71 9.40
CA PRO A 643 3.65 9.33 8.04
C PRO A 643 2.69 8.35 7.34
N ASN A 644 1.83 7.67 8.09
CA ASN A 644 0.85 6.73 7.52
C ASN A 644 -0.35 7.46 6.91
N ASP A 645 -0.63 8.67 7.40
CA ASP A 645 -1.79 9.46 7.01
C ASP A 645 -1.72 9.94 5.56
N THR A 646 -2.90 10.01 4.94
CA THR A 646 -3.11 10.72 3.69
C THR A 646 -4.06 11.88 3.94
N VAL A 647 -3.53 13.10 3.84
CA VAL A 647 -4.29 14.34 3.91
C VAL A 647 -4.90 14.63 2.54
N TYR A 648 -6.22 14.66 2.45
CA TYR A 648 -6.94 15.08 1.26
C TYR A 648 -7.24 16.58 1.29
N CYS A 649 -6.72 17.30 0.30
CA CYS A 649 -6.90 18.73 0.13
C CYS A 649 -7.70 19.02 -1.13
N VAL A 650 -8.90 19.55 -0.94
CA VAL A 650 -9.77 20.07 -2.01
C VAL A 650 -9.93 21.59 -1.94
N LEU A 651 -9.37 22.20 -0.90
CA LEU A 651 -9.43 23.64 -0.67
C LEU A 651 -8.49 24.38 -1.64
N PRO A 652 -8.85 25.59 -2.09
CA PRO A 652 -7.99 26.38 -2.98
C PRO A 652 -6.63 26.67 -2.35
N LEU A 653 -5.56 26.47 -3.13
CA LEU A 653 -4.19 26.63 -2.65
C LEU A 653 -3.76 28.11 -2.50
N HIS A 654 -4.50 29.05 -3.09
CA HIS A 654 -4.30 30.48 -2.82
C HIS A 654 -4.94 30.93 -1.49
N HIS A 655 -5.67 30.05 -0.80
CA HIS A 655 -6.32 30.33 0.47
C HIS A 655 -5.54 29.73 1.65
N ALA A 656 -5.56 30.41 2.81
CA ALA A 656 -4.80 30.02 4.00
C ALA A 656 -5.09 28.58 4.47
N ALA A 657 -6.35 28.14 4.40
CA ALA A 657 -6.75 26.79 4.79
C ALA A 657 -6.13 25.70 3.89
N GLY A 658 -5.98 25.96 2.59
CA GLY A 658 -5.32 25.02 1.68
C GLY A 658 -3.82 24.97 1.93
N ILE A 659 -3.14 26.14 1.83
CA ILE A 659 -1.67 26.18 1.80
C ILE A 659 -1.01 26.11 3.17
N LEU A 660 -1.58 26.74 4.20
CA LEU A 660 -0.96 26.76 5.54
C LEU A 660 -1.35 25.56 6.37
N VAL A 661 -2.62 25.13 6.28
CA VAL A 661 -3.19 24.10 7.16
C VAL A 661 -3.08 22.73 6.50
N ALA A 662 -3.73 22.50 5.36
CA ALA A 662 -3.74 21.18 4.73
C ALA A 662 -2.36 20.78 4.19
N VAL A 663 -1.79 21.58 3.29
CA VAL A 663 -0.46 21.34 2.71
C VAL A 663 0.63 21.41 3.78
N GLY A 664 0.63 22.48 4.59
CA GLY A 664 1.61 22.67 5.65
C GLY A 664 1.59 21.55 6.68
N GLY A 665 0.39 21.14 7.12
CA GLY A 665 0.18 20.03 8.03
C GLY A 665 0.72 18.71 7.48
N ALA A 666 0.39 18.37 6.22
CA ALA A 666 0.91 17.15 5.58
C ALA A 666 2.45 17.17 5.48
N LEU A 667 3.03 18.28 5.03
CA LEU A 667 4.48 18.43 4.88
C LEU A 667 5.24 18.29 6.20
N ILE A 668 4.80 18.98 7.25
CA ILE A 668 5.40 18.87 8.59
C ILE A 668 5.08 17.50 9.22
N GLY A 669 3.93 16.94 8.88
CA GLY A 669 3.47 15.61 9.27
C GLY A 669 4.40 14.48 8.81
N GLY A 670 5.10 14.69 7.68
CA GLY A 670 5.71 13.59 6.93
C GLY A 670 4.66 12.71 6.24
N SER A 671 3.43 13.23 6.13
CA SER A 671 2.24 12.54 5.64
C SER A 671 2.08 12.72 4.14
N ARG A 672 1.26 11.87 3.53
CA ARG A 672 0.88 11.98 2.12
C ARG A 672 -0.11 13.13 1.93
N LEU A 673 -0.06 13.80 0.79
CA LEU A 673 -0.98 14.85 0.39
C LEU A 673 -1.67 14.47 -0.93
N ALA A 674 -2.97 14.20 -0.86
CA ALA A 674 -3.82 13.99 -2.03
C ALA A 674 -4.49 15.32 -2.41
N LEU A 675 -4.23 15.82 -3.62
CA LEU A 675 -4.80 17.07 -4.10
C LEU A 675 -5.91 16.82 -5.11
N ALA A 676 -7.08 17.35 -4.84
CA ALA A 676 -8.18 17.40 -5.80
C ALA A 676 -8.12 18.68 -6.65
N PRO A 677 -8.50 18.62 -7.94
CA PRO A 677 -8.57 19.81 -8.79
C PRO A 677 -9.70 20.77 -8.37
N GLY A 678 -10.72 20.27 -7.67
CA GLY A 678 -11.86 21.03 -7.17
C GLY A 678 -12.85 20.11 -6.45
N PHE A 679 -13.83 20.72 -5.75
CA PHE A 679 -14.84 19.97 -5.01
C PHE A 679 -15.96 19.47 -5.93
N SER A 680 -16.32 18.20 -5.77
CA SER A 680 -17.43 17.55 -6.46
C SER A 680 -18.05 16.51 -5.53
N PRO A 681 -19.31 16.66 -5.09
CA PRO A 681 -19.96 15.69 -4.21
C PRO A 681 -20.02 14.28 -4.81
N THR A 682 -20.18 14.18 -6.13
CA THR A 682 -20.27 12.90 -6.85
C THR A 682 -18.94 12.15 -6.91
N HIS A 683 -17.80 12.85 -6.94
CA HIS A 683 -16.49 12.21 -7.04
C HIS A 683 -15.76 12.13 -5.69
N PHE A 684 -16.17 12.91 -4.69
CA PHE A 684 -15.48 13.07 -3.42
C PHE A 684 -15.15 11.74 -2.73
N TRP A 685 -16.16 10.89 -2.52
CA TRP A 685 -15.96 9.60 -1.84
C TRP A 685 -15.12 8.62 -2.66
N GLY A 686 -15.25 8.66 -3.98
CA GLY A 686 -14.39 7.91 -4.89
C GLY A 686 -12.93 8.32 -4.74
N GLU A 687 -12.63 9.62 -4.70
CA GLU A 687 -11.26 10.12 -4.51
C GLU A 687 -10.71 9.85 -3.10
N VAL A 688 -11.52 10.03 -2.05
CA VAL A 688 -11.15 9.71 -0.66
C VAL A 688 -10.70 8.26 -0.54
N ARG A 689 -11.48 7.31 -1.07
CA ARG A 689 -11.12 5.88 -1.06
C ARG A 689 -9.95 5.56 -1.99
N ARG A 690 -9.91 6.17 -3.17
CA ARG A 690 -8.83 5.94 -4.14
C ARG A 690 -7.47 6.35 -3.61
N TYR A 691 -7.40 7.48 -2.90
CA TYR A 691 -6.16 7.96 -2.31
C TYR A 691 -5.93 7.43 -0.88
N GLY A 692 -6.88 6.70 -0.30
CA GLY A 692 -6.84 6.25 1.08
C GLY A 692 -6.70 7.40 2.07
N ALA A 693 -7.51 8.45 1.87
CA ALA A 693 -7.50 9.64 2.70
C ALA A 693 -7.98 9.34 4.12
N THR A 694 -7.11 9.61 5.10
CA THR A 694 -7.41 9.46 6.54
C THR A 694 -7.84 10.78 7.17
N VAL A 695 -7.44 11.91 6.58
CA VAL A 695 -7.77 13.25 7.05
C VAL A 695 -8.25 14.11 5.88
N VAL A 696 -9.40 14.76 6.04
CA VAL A 696 -9.95 15.72 5.07
C VAL A 696 -10.04 17.10 5.69
N PHE A 697 -9.42 18.10 5.06
CA PHE A 697 -9.72 19.50 5.36
C PHE A 697 -10.85 19.99 4.47
N TYR A 698 -11.93 20.48 5.08
CA TYR A 698 -13.15 20.90 4.40
C TYR A 698 -13.54 22.33 4.76
N ALA A 699 -14.36 22.94 3.90
CA ALA A 699 -15.10 24.16 4.18
C ALA A 699 -16.54 23.80 4.58
N GLY A 700 -17.15 24.53 5.52
CA GLY A 700 -18.42 24.13 6.13
C GLY A 700 -19.54 23.77 5.12
N GLU A 701 -19.64 24.49 4.01
CA GLU A 701 -20.64 24.24 2.96
C GLU A 701 -20.47 22.89 2.24
N MET A 702 -19.25 22.34 2.21
CA MET A 702 -18.99 21.03 1.61
C MET A 702 -19.75 19.92 2.33
N CYS A 703 -19.82 19.95 3.66
CA CYS A 703 -20.51 18.92 4.44
C CYS A 703 -21.99 18.85 4.10
N ARG A 704 -22.65 20.00 3.89
CA ARG A 704 -24.05 20.05 3.46
C ARG A 704 -24.24 19.36 2.12
N GLN A 705 -23.41 19.71 1.12
CA GLN A 705 -23.50 19.10 -0.21
C GLN A 705 -23.18 17.60 -0.22
N LEU A 706 -22.33 17.11 0.69
CA LEU A 706 -22.04 15.68 0.83
C LEU A 706 -23.21 14.91 1.46
N VAL A 707 -23.88 15.50 2.45
CA VAL A 707 -25.09 14.91 3.07
C VAL A 707 -26.24 14.87 2.08
N ASP A 708 -26.38 15.89 1.23
CA ASP A 708 -27.43 15.98 0.22
C ASP A 708 -27.14 15.11 -1.04
N ALA A 709 -25.91 14.61 -1.20
CA ALA A 709 -25.54 13.79 -2.34
C ALA A 709 -26.11 12.36 -2.22
N PRO A 710 -26.37 11.67 -3.34
CA PRO A 710 -26.74 10.26 -3.31
C PRO A 710 -25.69 9.44 -2.55
N ASN A 711 -26.15 8.46 -1.76
CA ASN A 711 -25.26 7.55 -1.06
C ASN A 711 -24.29 6.92 -2.07
N SER A 712 -22.99 7.15 -1.85
CA SER A 712 -21.92 6.47 -2.58
C SER A 712 -21.55 5.23 -1.76
N PRO A 713 -21.72 4.01 -2.30
CA PRO A 713 -21.43 2.77 -1.58
C PRO A 713 -19.99 2.73 -1.08
#